data_AF-A0A932EXU8-F1
#
_entry.id   AF-A0A932EXU8-F1
#
_cell.length_a   1.000
_cell.length_b   1.000
_cell.length_c   1.000
_cell.angle_alpha   90.00
_cell.angle_beta   90.00
_cell.angle_gamma   90.00
#
_symmetry.space_group_name_H-M   'P 1'
#
loop_
_entity.id
_entity.type
_entity.pdbx_description
1 polymer ?
#
loop_
_entity_poly.entity_id
_entity_poly.type
_entity_poly.pdbx_seq_one_letter_code
_entity_poly.pdbx_strand_id
1 'polypeptide(L)'
;MISGRGVAVWCRMGTVAVLAGAGLLVAPAGAVPTASKASTASTASTASKAAPAAAPVDVLSYDLGDTAFRPAGLGAPVELRARVYAPRTIAERAPLVILLHGRHVTCSGPGPGDVSANWPCGPGEQEVPSYQGYDALGRALAARGAIVASIGANGINAADGAMADGGADARGQLVRRHLSLWKDWNTSGSGPFGDRFLGKVDLARVGLMGHSRGGEGVVAAAQQIRDTGEPYRIRAVVALAPVDFARRVLTGVPLQVVLPYCDGDVSDLQGQRYYDDSRYAATGDVAPKQTTLIYGANHNWFNTVWTTGPGSFDDAGWLGLDGSGDDTCGRGRPGRLTPYQQRIAGTAAMEPFLARFVLGDATAQAAVTGMVAPPDPVRWVVSWQEPDRLDVDRFTSPASARTNRLGGLAEIRRAAPALRCAPVQRVDIRPPPGQVLCRPDRPEGTGEISDAEVASIGWIGPGGAMVSESLGRDGVDVTRYDGLRFRVGVPVDPRNLRRAEQDLSVALIDADGRSAVVRAGEFTNALHRPVGSSVVHVGMGGVRIPLERFTGVDLTRVARIELRADRTPAGLLRIDDLAFTNERTGGLTAPTAGPVDTPPDVPGCSGARTAKTIWACAVLLGLFGHDSDSFVDVRDSRNDPGRRAATVDAIVRGDEVTRRRLTEVALHLSERRPAPDLLDLAARTTGAGRLEDGIVVLARSVLGSSMETATAAGTVEALYQGLVGREPDDGGRAYWTSRVDETGDAGPLAKALLASSEYATRLVDDLYRQYLQRLPNPSIRADWVRRITARSAGERDVVVHLVASEEFAVLVGG
;
A
#
# COMPACT_ATOMS: atom_id res chain seq x y z
N MET A 1 43.61 38.11 9.87
CA MET A 1 44.95 37.69 10.38
C MET A 1 44.84 36.22 10.75
N ILE A 2 44.96 35.29 9.80
CA ILE A 2 46.16 34.50 9.42
C ILE A 2 46.84 33.78 10.60
N SER A 3 46.61 32.47 10.67
CA SER A 3 47.59 31.35 10.71
C SER A 3 46.92 30.11 11.34
N GLY A 4 47.03 28.87 10.88
CA GLY A 4 47.80 28.25 9.81
C GLY A 4 48.45 26.94 10.29
N ARG A 5 48.12 25.81 9.64
CA ARG A 5 48.84 24.51 9.58
C ARG A 5 48.69 23.58 10.81
N GLY A 6 48.66 22.25 10.71
CA GLY A 6 48.85 21.31 9.61
C GLY A 6 48.78 19.85 10.09
N VAL A 7 48.63 18.95 9.11
CA VAL A 7 48.43 17.49 9.08
C VAL A 7 49.44 16.64 9.90
N ALA A 8 49.00 15.49 10.45
CA ALA A 8 49.79 14.26 10.50
C ALA A 8 48.92 12.98 10.62
N VAL A 9 48.96 12.17 9.57
CA VAL A 9 48.48 10.78 9.47
C VAL A 9 49.52 9.86 10.12
N TRP A 10 49.09 8.90 10.94
CA TRP A 10 49.93 7.74 11.32
C TRP A 10 49.20 6.42 11.05
N CYS A 11 49.78 5.69 10.11
CA CYS A 11 49.49 4.31 9.74
C CYS A 11 50.26 3.38 10.69
N ARG A 12 49.66 2.27 11.13
CA ARG A 12 50.39 1.17 11.77
C ARG A 12 50.21 -0.12 10.98
N MET A 13 51.33 -0.58 10.42
CA MET A 13 51.55 -1.90 9.86
C MET A 13 51.53 -2.99 10.93
N GLY A 14 51.07 -4.18 10.56
CA GLY A 14 51.31 -5.45 11.25
C GLY A 14 51.31 -6.58 10.23
N THR A 15 52.46 -7.21 10.04
CA THR A 15 52.80 -8.14 8.96
C THR A 15 52.67 -9.61 9.41
N VAL A 16 51.98 -10.41 8.60
CA VAL A 16 52.21 -11.82 8.18
C VAL A 16 52.44 -12.94 9.21
N ALA A 17 51.61 -13.99 9.08
CA ALA A 17 52.07 -15.38 9.07
C ALA A 17 51.22 -16.21 8.09
N VAL A 18 51.87 -16.70 7.02
CA VAL A 18 51.35 -17.64 6.02
C VAL A 18 51.78 -19.04 6.41
N LEU A 19 50.86 -20.01 6.36
CA LEU A 19 51.19 -21.44 6.31
C LEU A 19 50.45 -22.07 5.12
N ALA A 20 51.25 -22.55 4.18
CA ALA A 20 50.85 -23.31 3.01
C ALA A 20 50.76 -24.81 3.34
N GLY A 21 49.84 -25.51 2.69
CA GLY A 21 49.77 -26.98 2.69
C GLY A 21 48.89 -27.46 1.53
N ALA A 22 49.55 -27.87 0.45
CA ALA A 22 48.94 -28.38 -0.78
C ALA A 22 48.54 -29.86 -0.66
N GLY A 23 47.60 -30.28 -1.51
CA GLY A 23 47.26 -31.70 -1.72
C GLY A 23 46.21 -31.89 -2.81
N LEU A 24 46.65 -31.84 -4.08
CA LEU A 24 45.92 -32.31 -5.26
C LEU A 24 45.90 -33.84 -5.29
N LEU A 25 44.77 -34.43 -5.72
CA LEU A 25 44.74 -35.72 -6.43
C LEU A 25 43.72 -35.64 -7.57
N VAL A 26 44.12 -36.18 -8.72
CA VAL A 26 43.53 -36.02 -10.05
C VAL A 26 43.04 -37.37 -10.59
N ALA A 27 41.86 -37.35 -11.23
CA ALA A 27 41.35 -38.19 -12.34
C ALA A 27 40.96 -39.67 -12.07
N PRO A 28 40.11 -40.32 -12.92
CA PRO A 28 39.74 -39.94 -14.29
C PRO A 28 38.25 -39.99 -14.69
N ALA A 29 38.02 -39.47 -15.90
CA ALA A 29 36.79 -39.47 -16.69
C ALA A 29 36.32 -40.87 -17.11
N GLY A 30 35.01 -41.03 -17.29
CA GLY A 30 34.39 -42.21 -17.90
C GLY A 30 33.01 -41.93 -18.45
N ALA A 31 32.94 -41.92 -19.79
CA ALA A 31 31.84 -42.28 -20.70
C ALA A 31 30.41 -41.70 -20.54
N VAL A 32 30.00 -41.03 -21.61
CA VAL A 32 28.63 -40.71 -22.04
C VAL A 32 27.84 -42.00 -22.37
N PRO A 33 26.52 -42.03 -22.09
CA PRO A 33 25.58 -42.57 -23.07
C PRO A 33 24.44 -41.58 -23.39
N THR A 34 24.22 -41.41 -24.70
CA THR A 34 23.06 -40.76 -25.31
C THR A 34 21.86 -41.71 -25.34
N ALA A 35 20.68 -41.20 -24.94
CA ALA A 35 19.29 -41.61 -25.28
C ALA A 35 18.41 -41.35 -24.05
N SER A 36 17.13 -41.00 -24.08
CA SER A 36 16.15 -40.62 -25.10
C SER A 36 15.01 -39.92 -24.34
N LYS A 37 14.25 -39.05 -25.00
CA LYS A 37 13.02 -38.43 -24.47
C LYS A 37 12.05 -39.50 -23.94
N ALA A 38 11.62 -39.35 -22.69
CA ALA A 38 10.35 -39.87 -22.22
C ALA A 38 9.76 -38.92 -21.15
N SER A 39 8.68 -38.25 -21.54
CA SER A 39 7.78 -37.48 -20.69
C SER A 39 7.17 -38.38 -19.62
N THR A 40 7.43 -38.09 -18.35
CA THR A 40 6.51 -38.42 -17.25
C THR A 40 6.53 -37.28 -16.23
N ALA A 41 5.37 -36.67 -16.01
CA ALA A 41 5.13 -35.74 -14.92
C ALA A 41 5.34 -36.51 -13.60
N SER A 42 6.41 -36.18 -12.88
CA SER A 42 6.65 -36.65 -11.52
C SER A 42 6.41 -35.48 -10.56
N THR A 43 5.36 -35.63 -9.76
CA THR A 43 5.08 -34.83 -8.57
C THR A 43 6.22 -35.00 -7.57
N ALA A 44 7.23 -34.13 -7.65
CA ALA A 44 8.29 -34.06 -6.66
C ALA A 44 7.73 -33.42 -5.38
N SER A 45 7.24 -34.28 -4.47
CA SER A 45 7.10 -33.97 -3.05
C SER A 45 8.48 -33.68 -2.48
N THR A 46 8.81 -32.40 -2.30
CA THR A 46 9.93 -32.01 -1.44
C THR A 46 9.53 -32.31 0.00
N ALA A 47 10.09 -33.39 0.55
CA ALA A 47 9.98 -33.73 1.96
C ALA A 47 10.50 -32.55 2.79
N SER A 48 9.57 -31.75 3.31
CA SER A 48 9.82 -30.76 4.35
C SER A 48 10.41 -31.48 5.56
N LYS A 49 11.57 -31.04 6.02
CA LYS A 49 12.13 -31.43 7.31
C LYS A 49 11.06 -31.07 8.35
N ALA A 50 10.41 -32.08 8.93
CA ALA A 50 9.30 -31.89 9.84
C ALA A 50 9.67 -30.85 10.91
N ALA A 51 8.81 -29.85 11.10
CA ALA A 51 8.95 -28.89 12.19
C ALA A 51 9.13 -29.67 13.51
N PRO A 52 10.03 -29.24 14.41
CA PRO A 52 10.15 -29.89 15.72
C PRO A 52 8.79 -29.94 16.40
N ALA A 53 8.51 -31.06 17.10
CA ALA A 53 7.26 -31.23 17.83
C ALA A 53 7.04 -30.04 18.78
N ALA A 54 5.83 -29.45 18.74
CA ALA A 54 5.47 -28.30 19.54
C ALA A 54 5.79 -28.55 21.03
N ALA A 55 6.55 -27.66 21.65
CA ALA A 55 6.87 -27.79 23.07
C ALA A 55 5.59 -27.68 23.91
N PRO A 56 5.43 -28.48 24.98
CA PRO A 56 4.34 -28.30 25.92
C PRO A 56 4.31 -26.86 26.47
N VAL A 57 3.15 -26.24 26.46
CA VAL A 57 2.94 -24.86 26.92
C VAL A 57 2.18 -24.85 28.24
N ASP A 58 2.70 -24.12 29.22
CA ASP A 58 1.98 -23.79 30.43
C ASP A 58 1.28 -22.43 30.25
N VAL A 59 0.07 -22.32 30.80
CA VAL A 59 -0.69 -21.06 30.84
C VAL A 59 -0.82 -20.62 32.28
N LEU A 60 -0.31 -19.43 32.55
CA LEU A 60 -0.20 -18.80 33.87
C LEU A 60 -0.89 -17.43 33.85
N SER A 61 -0.95 -16.77 34.99
CA SER A 61 -1.39 -15.37 35.08
C SER A 61 -0.72 -14.66 36.26
N TYR A 62 -0.72 -13.34 36.22
CA TYR A 62 -0.50 -12.51 37.40
C TYR A 62 -1.50 -11.37 37.42
N ASP A 63 -1.81 -10.90 38.63
CA ASP A 63 -2.62 -9.72 38.88
C ASP A 63 -2.05 -8.99 40.10
N LEU A 64 -1.60 -7.75 39.89
CA LEU A 64 -1.03 -6.90 40.93
C LEU A 64 -2.02 -5.82 41.42
N GLY A 65 -3.28 -5.89 40.97
CA GLY A 65 -4.37 -5.01 41.37
C GLY A 65 -4.81 -4.02 40.28
N ASP A 66 -6.07 -3.57 40.37
CA ASP A 66 -6.73 -2.72 39.37
C ASP A 66 -6.19 -1.29 39.27
N THR A 67 -5.41 -0.86 40.28
CA THR A 67 -4.89 0.52 40.40
C THR A 67 -3.37 0.57 40.60
N ALA A 68 -2.69 -0.50 40.21
CA ALA A 68 -1.27 -0.74 40.50
C ALA A 68 -0.29 0.18 39.75
N PHE A 69 -0.74 0.90 38.71
CA PHE A 69 0.11 1.80 37.94
C PHE A 69 -0.62 3.11 37.60
N ARG A 70 0.12 4.21 37.43
CA ARG A 70 -0.43 5.50 36.98
C ARG A 70 0.38 6.02 35.79
N PRO A 71 -0.05 5.78 34.55
CA PRO A 71 0.60 6.35 33.37
C PRO A 71 0.57 7.88 33.44
N ALA A 72 1.71 8.51 33.14
CA ALA A 72 1.79 9.96 33.04
C ALA A 72 0.87 10.47 31.94
N GLY A 73 0.11 11.53 32.22
CA GLY A 73 -0.82 12.18 31.29
C GLY A 73 -2.24 11.56 31.24
N LEU A 74 -2.44 10.32 31.70
CA LEU A 74 -3.76 9.66 31.64
C LEU A 74 -4.74 10.19 32.71
N GLY A 75 -4.24 10.66 33.84
CA GLY A 75 -5.07 11.16 34.96
C GLY A 75 -5.73 10.07 35.83
N ALA A 76 -5.75 8.82 35.39
CA ALA A 76 -6.34 7.68 36.10
C ALA A 76 -5.29 6.57 36.43
N PRO A 77 -5.48 5.81 37.53
CA PRO A 77 -4.72 4.59 37.75
C PRO A 77 -5.23 3.45 36.86
N VAL A 78 -4.37 2.48 36.59
CA VAL A 78 -4.63 1.32 35.73
C VAL A 78 -4.09 0.06 36.38
N GLU A 79 -4.56 -1.07 35.89
CA GLU A 79 -4.18 -2.38 36.37
C GLU A 79 -2.78 -2.82 35.90
N LEU A 80 -2.19 -3.77 36.63
CA LEU A 80 -1.02 -4.51 36.17
C LEU A 80 -1.33 -6.02 36.26
N ARG A 81 -1.89 -6.56 35.18
CA ARG A 81 -2.20 -7.98 35.06
C ARG A 81 -1.89 -8.53 33.68
N ALA A 82 -1.70 -9.84 33.59
CA ALA A 82 -1.55 -10.51 32.32
C ALA A 82 -1.92 -11.99 32.39
N ARG A 83 -2.28 -12.53 31.22
CA ARG A 83 -2.24 -13.96 30.93
C ARG A 83 -0.89 -14.27 30.30
N VAL A 84 -0.22 -15.31 30.80
CA VAL A 84 1.15 -15.65 30.41
C VAL A 84 1.20 -17.04 29.79
N TYR A 85 1.89 -17.16 28.67
CA TYR A 85 2.16 -18.42 27.98
C TYR A 85 3.66 -18.64 27.99
N ALA A 86 4.10 -19.82 28.41
CA ALA A 86 5.53 -20.13 28.43
C ALA A 86 5.76 -21.60 28.09
N PRO A 87 6.92 -21.94 27.48
CA PRO A 87 7.37 -23.32 27.43
C PRO A 87 7.38 -23.91 28.83
N ARG A 88 6.94 -25.16 28.97
CA ARG A 88 7.02 -25.90 30.23
C ARG A 88 8.45 -25.97 30.74
N THR A 89 9.41 -26.12 29.82
CA THR A 89 10.84 -26.14 30.12
C THR A 89 11.54 -25.04 29.33
N ILE A 90 12.26 -24.16 30.02
CA ILE A 90 13.11 -23.12 29.41
C ILE A 90 14.57 -23.49 29.65
N ALA A 91 15.22 -24.05 28.62
CA ALA A 91 16.59 -24.54 28.71
C ALA A 91 17.58 -23.40 29.04
N GLU A 92 17.60 -22.34 28.23
CA GLU A 92 18.45 -21.16 28.41
C GLU A 92 17.62 -19.92 28.74
N ARG A 93 17.57 -18.94 27.83
CA ARG A 93 16.75 -17.74 27.93
C ARG A 93 15.77 -17.66 26.76
N ALA A 94 14.51 -17.41 27.07
CA ALA A 94 13.43 -17.26 26.11
C ALA A 94 13.21 -15.78 25.77
N PRO A 95 13.01 -15.43 24.48
CA PRO A 95 12.49 -14.13 24.09
C PRO A 95 11.18 -13.80 24.80
N LEU A 96 10.91 -12.51 25.02
CA LEU A 96 9.66 -12.04 25.61
C LEU A 96 8.79 -11.36 24.55
N VAL A 97 7.53 -11.74 24.45
CA VAL A 97 6.54 -11.08 23.61
C VAL A 97 5.45 -10.48 24.48
N ILE A 98 5.17 -9.19 24.31
CA ILE A 98 4.04 -8.51 24.96
C ILE A 98 2.88 -8.40 23.95
N LEU A 99 1.71 -8.90 24.31
CA LEU A 99 0.47 -8.68 23.57
C LEU A 99 -0.38 -7.65 24.30
N LEU A 100 -0.87 -6.64 23.59
CA LEU A 100 -1.69 -5.56 24.15
C LEU A 100 -3.03 -5.50 23.43
N HIS A 101 -4.13 -5.69 24.17
CA HIS A 101 -5.45 -5.56 23.59
C HIS A 101 -5.82 -4.10 23.28
N GLY A 102 -6.83 -3.94 22.42
CA GLY A 102 -7.37 -2.66 22.00
C GLY A 102 -8.39 -2.06 22.94
N ARG A 103 -9.00 -0.97 22.47
CA ARG A 103 -10.15 -0.37 23.14
C ARG A 103 -11.36 -1.29 22.97
N HIS A 104 -12.01 -1.58 24.09
CA HIS A 104 -13.27 -2.31 24.16
C HIS A 104 -14.00 -1.88 25.44
N VAL A 105 -15.25 -2.29 25.62
CA VAL A 105 -15.93 -2.18 26.91
C VAL A 105 -15.11 -2.86 28.01
N THR A 106 -15.10 -2.29 29.21
CA THR A 106 -14.23 -2.73 30.32
C THR A 106 -14.96 -3.63 31.29
N CYS A 107 -16.26 -3.40 31.47
CA CYS A 107 -17.08 -4.10 32.44
C CYS A 107 -18.41 -4.53 31.82
N SER A 108 -18.96 -5.62 32.31
CA SER A 108 -20.27 -6.17 31.92
C SER A 108 -21.11 -6.46 33.15
N GLY A 109 -22.36 -6.03 33.15
CA GLY A 109 -23.34 -6.29 34.20
C GLY A 109 -24.11 -7.61 34.00
N PRO A 110 -25.11 -7.87 34.86
CA PRO A 110 -25.85 -9.14 34.86
C PRO A 110 -26.86 -9.28 33.71
N GLY A 111 -27.23 -8.18 33.04
CA GLY A 111 -28.19 -8.18 31.94
C GLY A 111 -27.55 -8.36 30.55
N PRO A 112 -28.24 -8.95 29.56
CA PRO A 112 -27.76 -8.96 28.18
C PRO A 112 -27.57 -7.53 27.65
N GLY A 113 -26.36 -7.22 27.16
CA GLY A 113 -26.02 -5.89 26.64
C GLY A 113 -25.71 -4.84 27.72
N ASP A 114 -25.74 -5.21 29.01
CA ASP A 114 -25.33 -4.34 30.11
C ASP A 114 -23.80 -4.25 30.14
N VAL A 115 -23.25 -3.18 29.58
CA VAL A 115 -21.81 -2.96 29.45
C VAL A 115 -21.45 -1.51 29.81
N SER A 116 -20.27 -1.32 30.38
CA SER A 116 -19.75 0.00 30.73
C SER A 116 -18.27 0.15 30.41
N ALA A 117 -17.81 1.40 30.42
CA ALA A 117 -16.41 1.77 30.30
C ALA A 117 -15.81 2.15 31.67
N ASN A 118 -16.40 1.66 32.78
CA ASN A 118 -15.93 1.94 34.12
C ASN A 118 -14.62 1.20 34.42
N TRP A 119 -13.75 1.78 35.25
CA TRP A 119 -12.64 1.04 35.83
C TRP A 119 -12.23 1.63 37.19
N PRO A 120 -12.06 0.82 38.25
CA PRO A 120 -12.44 -0.60 38.34
C PRO A 120 -13.95 -0.82 38.14
N CYS A 121 -14.37 -2.07 37.89
CA CYS A 121 -15.79 -2.38 37.71
C CYS A 121 -16.61 -2.10 38.98
N GLY A 122 -17.82 -1.59 38.80
CA GLY A 122 -18.73 -1.26 39.88
C GLY A 122 -19.38 -2.50 40.52
N PRO A 123 -20.15 -2.31 41.61
CA PRO A 123 -20.87 -3.41 42.25
C PRO A 123 -21.83 -4.13 41.27
N GLY A 124 -21.69 -5.45 41.14
CA GLY A 124 -22.52 -6.26 40.24
C GLY A 124 -22.02 -6.32 38.79
N GLU A 125 -20.99 -5.54 38.44
CA GLU A 125 -20.28 -5.64 37.16
C GLU A 125 -19.10 -6.62 37.28
N GLN A 126 -18.76 -7.27 36.18
CA GLN A 126 -17.59 -8.12 36.03
C GLN A 126 -16.65 -7.54 34.97
N GLU A 127 -15.35 -7.75 35.14
CA GLU A 127 -14.36 -7.39 34.12
C GLU A 127 -14.67 -8.09 32.80
N VAL A 128 -14.54 -7.36 31.69
CA VAL A 128 -14.36 -7.92 30.36
C VAL A 128 -12.87 -8.18 30.15
N PRO A 129 -12.38 -9.44 30.25
CA PRO A 129 -10.96 -9.72 30.38
C PRO A 129 -10.29 -9.78 29.00
N SER A 130 -10.32 -8.67 28.27
CA SER A 130 -9.89 -8.55 26.87
C SER A 130 -8.50 -9.12 26.58
N TYR A 131 -7.59 -9.04 27.56
CA TYR A 131 -6.23 -9.60 27.47
C TYR A 131 -6.19 -11.13 27.35
N GLN A 132 -7.26 -11.85 27.70
CA GLN A 132 -7.32 -13.31 27.57
C GLN A 132 -7.66 -13.79 26.15
N GLY A 133 -7.96 -12.85 25.25
CA GLY A 133 -8.49 -13.12 23.91
C GLY A 133 -7.54 -13.71 22.87
N TYR A 134 -6.22 -13.68 23.12
CA TYR A 134 -5.19 -14.03 22.14
C TYR A 134 -4.54 -15.39 22.40
N ASP A 135 -5.30 -16.34 22.97
CA ASP A 135 -4.79 -17.64 23.44
C ASP A 135 -4.09 -18.46 22.34
N ALA A 136 -4.63 -18.44 21.12
CA ALA A 136 -4.05 -19.14 19.98
C ALA A 136 -2.65 -18.61 19.64
N LEU A 137 -2.48 -17.29 19.52
CA LEU A 137 -1.20 -16.66 19.23
C LEU A 137 -0.20 -16.86 20.38
N GLY A 138 -0.65 -16.67 21.63
CA GLY A 138 0.17 -16.86 22.82
C GLY A 138 0.73 -18.29 22.92
N ARG A 139 -0.11 -19.30 22.69
CA ARG A 139 0.32 -20.71 22.67
C ARG A 139 1.23 -21.01 21.48
N ALA A 140 0.94 -20.50 20.29
CA ALA A 140 1.74 -20.78 19.10
C ALA A 140 3.19 -20.27 19.26
N LEU A 141 3.36 -19.05 19.79
CA LEU A 141 4.68 -18.48 20.07
C LEU A 141 5.38 -19.20 21.23
N ALA A 142 4.65 -19.56 22.30
CA ALA A 142 5.22 -20.28 23.43
C ALA A 142 5.65 -21.70 23.06
N ALA A 143 4.93 -22.38 22.18
CA ALA A 143 5.31 -23.70 21.64
C ALA A 143 6.64 -23.65 20.86
N ARG A 144 7.07 -22.46 20.42
CA ARG A 144 8.34 -22.19 19.73
C ARG A 144 9.42 -21.59 20.62
N GLY A 145 9.20 -21.55 21.93
CA GLY A 145 10.22 -21.12 22.90
C GLY A 145 10.10 -19.68 23.39
N ALA A 146 9.03 -18.94 23.07
CA ALA A 146 8.81 -17.59 23.57
C ALA A 146 8.10 -17.58 24.93
N ILE A 147 8.44 -16.65 25.82
CA ILE A 147 7.52 -16.24 26.89
C ILE A 147 6.60 -15.17 26.31
N VAL A 148 5.29 -15.33 26.47
CA VAL A 148 4.30 -14.35 25.99
C VAL A 148 3.49 -13.84 27.17
N ALA A 149 3.41 -12.53 27.35
CA ALA A 149 2.53 -11.90 28.33
C ALA A 149 1.48 -11.05 27.60
N SER A 150 0.22 -11.47 27.67
CA SER A 150 -0.92 -10.72 27.16
C SER A 150 -1.50 -9.86 28.27
N ILE A 151 -1.28 -8.54 28.19
CA ILE A 151 -1.48 -7.58 29.29
C ILE A 151 -2.87 -6.91 29.23
N GLY A 152 -3.45 -6.64 30.40
CA GLY A 152 -4.69 -5.87 30.57
C GLY A 152 -4.48 -4.37 30.43
N ALA A 153 -5.44 -3.66 29.83
CA ALA A 153 -5.44 -2.22 29.62
C ALA A 153 -6.85 -1.58 29.76
N ASN A 154 -7.74 -2.19 30.53
CA ASN A 154 -9.09 -1.70 30.82
C ASN A 154 -9.09 -0.35 31.55
N GLY A 155 -8.14 -0.11 32.47
CA GLY A 155 -7.99 1.21 33.09
C GLY A 155 -7.66 2.32 32.09
N ILE A 156 -6.93 1.99 31.02
CA ILE A 156 -6.69 2.93 29.92
C ILE A 156 -7.97 3.09 29.09
N ASN A 157 -8.66 2.01 28.75
CA ASN A 157 -9.96 2.08 28.06
C ASN A 157 -10.95 2.98 28.83
N ALA A 158 -10.98 2.94 30.16
CA ALA A 158 -11.88 3.80 30.92
C ALA A 158 -11.56 5.30 30.82
N ALA A 159 -10.30 5.66 30.54
CA ALA A 159 -9.80 7.03 30.61
C ALA A 159 -9.35 7.63 29.27
N ASP A 160 -9.21 6.84 28.20
CA ASP A 160 -8.59 7.29 26.93
C ASP A 160 -9.52 8.11 26.01
N GLY A 161 -10.81 8.21 26.32
CA GLY A 161 -11.83 8.78 25.41
C GLY A 161 -11.63 10.26 25.08
N ALA A 162 -10.99 11.03 25.97
CA ALA A 162 -10.74 12.46 25.80
C ALA A 162 -9.31 12.77 25.30
N MET A 163 -8.48 11.76 25.08
CA MET A 163 -7.08 11.94 24.68
C MET A 163 -6.96 12.06 23.16
N ALA A 164 -6.15 13.01 22.68
CA ALA A 164 -5.95 13.23 21.25
C ALA A 164 -5.31 12.03 20.53
N ASP A 165 -4.47 11.26 21.22
CA ASP A 165 -3.81 10.05 20.70
C ASP A 165 -4.60 8.76 21.04
N GLY A 166 -5.83 8.88 21.55
CA GLY A 166 -6.64 7.75 21.99
C GLY A 166 -5.99 6.87 23.06
N GLY A 167 -5.05 7.42 23.87
CA GLY A 167 -4.36 6.70 24.95
C GLY A 167 -3.14 5.90 24.50
N ALA A 168 -2.65 6.10 23.28
CA ALA A 168 -1.47 5.40 22.75
C ALA A 168 -0.23 5.57 23.64
N ASP A 169 0.06 6.78 24.12
CA ASP A 169 1.22 7.02 24.98
C ASP A 169 1.09 6.35 26.34
N ALA A 170 -0.12 6.34 26.92
CA ALA A 170 -0.40 5.63 28.17
C ALA A 170 -0.20 4.12 28.02
N ARG A 171 -0.60 3.56 26.87
CA ARG A 171 -0.36 2.16 26.51
C ARG A 171 1.13 1.86 26.32
N GLY A 172 1.87 2.78 25.70
CA GLY A 172 3.33 2.69 25.59
C GLY A 172 4.02 2.59 26.94
N GLN A 173 3.60 3.42 27.89
CA GLN A 173 4.09 3.41 29.28
C GLN A 173 3.71 2.11 30.02
N LEU A 174 2.51 1.58 29.79
CA LEU A 174 2.06 0.32 30.37
C LEU A 174 2.93 -0.86 29.90
N VAL A 175 3.24 -0.94 28.59
CA VAL A 175 4.17 -1.95 28.05
C VAL A 175 5.54 -1.85 28.72
N ARG A 176 6.11 -0.64 28.82
CA ARG A 176 7.40 -0.39 29.50
C ARG A 176 7.36 -0.81 30.97
N ARG A 177 6.25 -0.55 31.67
CA ARG A 177 6.07 -0.99 33.06
C ARG A 177 6.08 -2.51 33.18
N HIS A 178 5.42 -3.23 32.27
CA HIS A 178 5.46 -4.69 32.25
C HIS A 178 6.85 -5.24 31.92
N LEU A 179 7.59 -4.63 30.98
CA LEU A 179 8.99 -5.01 30.71
C LEU A 179 9.88 -4.82 31.95
N SER A 180 9.66 -3.76 32.72
CA SER A 180 10.35 -3.56 34.01
C SER A 180 10.03 -4.67 35.01
N LEU A 181 8.76 -5.08 35.14
CA LEU A 181 8.39 -6.19 36.03
C LEU A 181 9.08 -7.49 35.62
N TRP A 182 9.08 -7.81 34.31
CA TRP A 182 9.74 -9.00 33.80
C TRP A 182 11.26 -8.95 33.97
N LYS A 183 11.88 -7.77 33.88
CA LYS A 183 13.30 -7.57 34.23
C LYS A 183 13.55 -7.90 35.70
N ASP A 184 12.72 -7.39 36.60
CA ASP A 184 12.86 -7.61 38.03
C ASP A 184 12.67 -9.11 38.36
N TRP A 185 11.61 -9.74 37.87
CA TRP A 185 11.35 -11.18 38.07
C TRP A 185 12.44 -12.06 37.48
N ASN A 186 13.06 -11.64 36.38
CA ASN A 186 14.20 -12.33 35.79
C ASN A 186 15.49 -12.20 36.63
N THR A 187 15.56 -11.30 37.62
CA THR A 187 16.78 -11.06 38.42
C THR A 187 16.65 -11.39 39.90
N SER A 188 15.48 -11.23 40.50
CA SER A 188 15.30 -11.35 41.96
C SER A 188 14.45 -12.54 42.42
N GLY A 189 13.75 -13.24 41.51
CA GLY A 189 12.84 -14.36 41.86
C GLY A 189 11.61 -13.95 42.68
N SER A 190 11.47 -12.66 43.03
CA SER A 190 10.42 -12.10 43.90
C SER A 190 9.09 -11.85 43.19
N GLY A 191 8.90 -12.43 42.01
CA GLY A 191 7.69 -12.27 41.20
C GLY A 191 6.57 -13.24 41.60
N PRO A 192 5.38 -13.11 40.99
CA PRO A 192 4.23 -13.98 41.24
C PRO A 192 4.46 -15.45 40.82
N PHE A 193 5.61 -15.73 40.22
CA PHE A 193 5.99 -17.04 39.68
C PHE A 193 7.14 -17.72 40.43
N GLY A 194 7.60 -17.14 41.55
CA GLY A 194 8.81 -17.59 42.25
C GLY A 194 10.02 -17.66 41.30
N ASP A 195 10.79 -18.73 41.41
CA ASP A 195 12.03 -18.92 40.63
C ASP A 195 11.81 -19.34 39.17
N ARG A 196 10.55 -19.54 38.73
CA ARG A 196 10.24 -20.09 37.40
C ARG A 196 10.93 -19.34 36.26
N PHE A 197 11.03 -18.01 36.37
CA PHE A 197 11.59 -17.15 35.33
C PHE A 197 12.93 -16.51 35.70
N LEU A 198 13.52 -16.88 36.85
CA LEU A 198 14.79 -16.35 37.32
C LEU A 198 15.91 -16.72 36.33
N GLY A 199 16.53 -15.70 35.72
CA GLY A 199 17.58 -15.87 34.70
C GLY A 199 17.10 -16.47 33.38
N LYS A 200 15.79 -16.56 33.12
CA LYS A 200 15.19 -17.23 31.95
C LYS A 200 14.62 -16.31 30.89
N VAL A 201 14.56 -15.00 31.11
CA VAL A 201 13.95 -14.03 30.18
C VAL A 201 15.05 -13.30 29.41
N ASP A 202 14.94 -13.24 28.08
CA ASP A 202 15.86 -12.52 27.19
C ASP A 202 15.27 -11.17 26.73
N LEU A 203 15.62 -10.10 27.43
CA LEU A 203 15.18 -8.74 27.11
C LEU A 203 15.95 -8.09 25.95
N ALA A 204 16.93 -8.78 25.36
CA ALA A 204 17.55 -8.37 24.09
C ALA A 204 16.77 -8.89 22.86
N ARG A 205 15.73 -9.69 23.07
CA ARG A 205 14.79 -10.18 22.07
C ARG A 205 13.35 -9.97 22.53
N VAL A 206 12.86 -8.74 22.37
CA VAL A 206 11.48 -8.37 22.71
C VAL A 206 10.63 -8.24 21.45
N GLY A 207 9.48 -8.92 21.41
CA GLY A 207 8.44 -8.72 20.41
C GLY A 207 7.25 -7.96 21.00
N LEU A 208 6.60 -7.11 20.20
CA LEU A 208 5.38 -6.43 20.61
C LEU A 208 4.26 -6.73 19.61
N MET A 209 3.06 -6.98 20.12
CA MET A 209 1.84 -7.04 19.31
C MET A 209 0.75 -6.23 19.99
N GLY A 210 0.03 -5.42 19.22
CA GLY A 210 -1.07 -4.62 19.72
C GLY A 210 -2.25 -4.63 18.76
N HIS A 211 -3.47 -4.61 19.30
CA HIS A 211 -4.71 -4.59 18.51
C HIS A 211 -5.41 -3.22 18.61
N SER A 212 -5.93 -2.65 17.52
CA SER A 212 -6.72 -1.40 17.55
C SER A 212 -5.92 -0.24 18.15
N ARG A 213 -6.45 0.46 19.15
CA ARG A 213 -5.69 1.42 19.99
C ARG A 213 -4.45 0.82 20.65
N GLY A 214 -4.47 -0.48 20.94
CA GLY A 214 -3.30 -1.24 21.37
C GLY A 214 -2.21 -1.33 20.31
N GLY A 215 -2.57 -1.35 19.02
CA GLY A 215 -1.65 -1.36 17.89
C GLY A 215 -0.81 -0.09 17.82
N GLU A 216 -1.45 1.07 17.91
CA GLU A 216 -0.73 2.35 18.06
C GLU A 216 0.04 2.39 19.40
N GLY A 217 -0.52 1.84 20.47
CA GLY A 217 0.13 1.75 21.77
C GLY A 217 1.46 0.98 21.77
N VAL A 218 1.59 -0.11 21.01
CA VAL A 218 2.87 -0.83 20.87
C VAL A 218 3.86 -0.13 19.95
N VAL A 219 3.39 0.64 18.97
CA VAL A 219 4.24 1.55 18.19
C VAL A 219 4.78 2.66 19.10
N ALA A 220 3.93 3.27 19.91
CA ALA A 220 4.32 4.26 20.92
C ALA A 220 5.32 3.67 21.93
N ALA A 221 5.11 2.43 22.40
CA ALA A 221 6.06 1.74 23.28
C ALA A 221 7.46 1.62 22.65
N ALA A 222 7.55 1.19 21.38
CA ALA A 222 8.81 1.03 20.69
C ALA A 222 9.55 2.37 20.50
N GLN A 223 8.81 3.45 20.21
CA GLN A 223 9.36 4.80 20.13
C GLN A 223 9.86 5.27 21.51
N GLN A 224 9.02 5.20 22.55
CA GLN A 224 9.39 5.61 23.91
C GLN A 224 10.61 4.86 24.47
N ILE A 225 10.72 3.55 24.22
CA ILE A 225 11.87 2.73 24.65
C ILE A 225 13.17 3.22 24.00
N ARG A 226 13.12 3.50 22.70
CA ARG A 226 14.27 4.04 21.95
C ARG A 226 14.64 5.44 22.45
N ASP A 227 13.65 6.31 22.61
CA ASP A 227 13.86 7.72 22.95
C ASP A 227 14.39 7.90 24.38
N THR A 228 14.04 6.99 25.30
CA THR A 228 14.52 6.97 26.69
C THR A 228 15.80 6.17 26.90
N GLY A 229 16.27 5.43 25.88
CA GLY A 229 17.48 4.59 25.97
C GLY A 229 17.32 3.40 26.92
N GLU A 230 16.11 2.87 27.07
CA GLU A 230 15.86 1.70 27.90
C GLU A 230 16.59 0.45 27.37
N PRO A 231 17.01 -0.48 28.24
CA PRO A 231 17.86 -1.61 27.86
C PRO A 231 17.10 -2.71 27.08
N TYR A 232 15.85 -2.48 26.71
CA TYR A 232 15.01 -3.45 26.01
C TYR A 232 15.20 -3.32 24.50
N ARG A 233 15.57 -4.41 23.83
CA ARG A 233 15.72 -4.38 22.37
C ARG A 233 14.48 -4.92 21.69
N ILE A 234 13.66 -4.01 21.16
CA ILE A 234 12.50 -4.36 20.34
C ILE A 234 12.98 -4.91 19.00
N ARG A 235 12.60 -6.16 18.71
CA ARG A 235 12.99 -6.90 17.51
C ARG A 235 11.90 -6.93 16.44
N ALA A 236 10.65 -6.75 16.82
CA ALA A 236 9.51 -6.72 15.91
C ALA A 236 8.32 -6.06 16.58
N VAL A 237 7.50 -5.38 15.78
CA VAL A 237 6.18 -4.86 16.15
C VAL A 237 5.14 -5.41 15.19
N VAL A 238 4.04 -5.93 15.73
CA VAL A 238 2.85 -6.36 15.00
C VAL A 238 1.68 -5.48 15.42
N ALA A 239 1.14 -4.70 14.49
CA ALA A 239 -0.02 -3.86 14.70
C ALA A 239 -1.23 -4.51 14.02
N LEU A 240 -2.11 -5.15 14.80
CA LEU A 240 -3.34 -5.77 14.35
C LEU A 240 -4.47 -4.73 14.34
N ALA A 241 -5.18 -4.61 13.23
CA ALA A 241 -6.27 -3.67 12.99
C ALA A 241 -6.04 -2.30 13.63
N PRO A 242 -4.85 -1.68 13.48
CA PRO A 242 -4.46 -0.61 14.37
C PRO A 242 -5.12 0.71 13.96
N VAL A 243 -5.38 1.55 14.96
CA VAL A 243 -5.63 2.98 14.72
C VAL A 243 -4.31 3.70 14.41
N ASP A 244 -4.40 4.90 13.86
CA ASP A 244 -3.24 5.77 13.56
C ASP A 244 -3.57 7.24 13.88
N PHE A 245 -3.99 7.51 15.12
CA PHE A 245 -4.48 8.83 15.52
C PHE A 245 -3.34 9.85 15.61
N ALA A 246 -2.16 9.45 16.08
CA ALA A 246 -1.00 10.34 16.19
C ALA A 246 -0.06 10.27 14.98
N ARG A 247 -0.43 9.55 13.89
CA ARG A 247 0.37 9.45 12.64
C ARG A 247 1.82 9.01 12.92
N ARG A 248 1.98 7.97 13.73
CA ARG A 248 3.31 7.57 14.22
C ARG A 248 4.07 6.80 13.17
N VAL A 249 5.29 7.24 12.89
CA VAL A 249 6.20 6.56 11.96
C VAL A 249 7.23 5.72 12.73
N LEU A 250 7.37 4.44 12.40
CA LEU A 250 8.27 3.51 13.09
C LEU A 250 9.40 3.06 12.17
N THR A 251 10.60 3.57 12.43
CA THR A 251 11.82 3.23 11.70
C THR A 251 12.75 2.34 12.55
N GLY A 252 13.63 1.58 11.90
CA GLY A 252 14.68 0.77 12.53
C GLY A 252 14.18 -0.50 13.23
N VAL A 253 12.87 -0.78 13.17
CA VAL A 253 12.25 -1.97 13.76
C VAL A 253 11.36 -2.66 12.71
N PRO A 254 11.47 -3.99 12.52
CA PRO A 254 10.56 -4.74 11.67
C PRO A 254 9.10 -4.51 12.08
N LEU A 255 8.26 -4.11 11.14
CA LEU A 255 6.85 -3.78 11.38
C LEU A 255 5.93 -4.58 10.47
N GLN A 256 4.94 -5.24 11.07
CA GLN A 256 3.82 -5.84 10.36
C GLN A 256 2.52 -5.14 10.76
N VAL A 257 1.68 -4.87 9.76
CA VAL A 257 0.29 -4.43 9.94
C VAL A 257 -0.64 -5.53 9.44
N VAL A 258 -1.60 -5.96 10.27
CA VAL A 258 -2.64 -6.92 9.85
C VAL A 258 -3.98 -6.18 9.80
N LEU A 259 -4.61 -6.15 8.62
CA LEU A 259 -5.81 -5.36 8.35
C LEU A 259 -7.01 -6.29 8.11
N PRO A 260 -8.14 -6.13 8.84
CA PRO A 260 -9.38 -6.86 8.56
C PRO A 260 -10.18 -6.15 7.48
N TYR A 261 -10.53 -6.82 6.39
CA TYR A 261 -11.27 -6.18 5.28
C TYR A 261 -12.69 -5.70 5.66
N CYS A 262 -13.32 -6.33 6.63
CA CYS A 262 -14.66 -6.01 7.09
C CYS A 262 -14.65 -5.40 8.50
N ASP A 263 -13.57 -4.67 8.82
CA ASP A 263 -13.43 -3.93 10.07
C ASP A 263 -14.54 -2.87 10.19
N GLY A 264 -15.36 -2.96 11.23
CA GLY A 264 -16.42 -2.00 11.53
C GLY A 264 -15.99 -0.90 12.52
N ASP A 265 -14.97 -1.15 13.33
CA ASP A 265 -14.49 -0.21 14.35
C ASP A 265 -13.48 0.79 13.76
N VAL A 266 -12.61 0.31 12.86
CA VAL A 266 -11.61 1.07 12.11
C VAL A 266 -11.87 0.86 10.63
N SER A 267 -13.06 1.28 10.18
CA SER A 267 -13.58 0.98 8.84
C SER A 267 -12.79 1.60 7.68
N ASP A 268 -11.94 2.58 7.96
CA ASP A 268 -11.02 3.18 7.00
C ASP A 268 -9.69 2.43 6.83
N LEU A 269 -9.42 1.44 7.70
CA LEU A 269 -8.16 0.71 7.76
C LEU A 269 -6.94 1.64 7.81
N GLN A 270 -7.05 2.77 8.52
CA GLN A 270 -5.98 3.78 8.64
C GLN A 270 -4.62 3.21 9.07
N GLY A 271 -4.59 2.06 9.72
CA GLY A 271 -3.38 1.31 10.04
C GLY A 271 -2.45 1.02 8.84
N GLN A 272 -2.97 1.01 7.60
CA GLN A 272 -2.15 0.88 6.40
C GLN A 272 -1.06 1.97 6.31
N ARG A 273 -1.29 3.16 6.89
CA ARG A 273 -0.35 4.29 6.94
C ARG A 273 0.97 3.95 7.63
N TYR A 274 0.96 3.08 8.66
CA TYR A 274 2.20 2.64 9.31
C TYR A 274 3.19 2.02 8.31
N TYR A 275 2.69 1.24 7.35
CA TYR A 275 3.52 0.67 6.31
C TYR A 275 3.95 1.75 5.31
N ASP A 276 2.99 2.52 4.80
CA ASP A 276 3.28 3.48 3.73
C ASP A 276 4.24 4.59 4.19
N ASP A 277 4.04 5.16 5.37
CA ASP A 277 4.88 6.22 5.92
C ASP A 277 6.26 5.68 6.34
N SER A 278 6.34 4.46 6.88
CA SER A 278 7.61 3.95 7.42
C SER A 278 8.58 3.39 6.39
N ARG A 279 8.13 3.00 5.18
CA ARG A 279 9.01 2.39 4.15
C ARG A 279 10.20 3.26 3.77
N TYR A 280 10.05 4.59 3.81
CA TYR A 280 11.04 5.52 3.28
C TYR A 280 11.37 6.68 4.22
N ALA A 281 10.85 6.65 5.45
CA ALA A 281 10.99 7.75 6.40
C ALA A 281 12.44 7.99 6.87
N ALA A 282 13.28 6.96 6.90
CA ALA A 282 14.68 7.09 7.30
C ALA A 282 15.62 6.48 6.26
N THR A 283 16.58 7.30 5.82
CA THR A 283 17.65 6.83 4.92
C THR A 283 18.48 5.75 5.62
N GLY A 284 18.66 4.61 4.96
CA GLY A 284 19.40 3.49 5.53
C GLY A 284 18.63 2.64 6.54
N ASP A 285 17.32 2.83 6.71
CA ASP A 285 16.50 1.89 7.47
C ASP A 285 16.49 0.52 6.77
N VAL A 286 17.05 -0.49 7.45
CA VAL A 286 17.10 -1.87 6.97
C VAL A 286 16.02 -2.75 7.62
N ALA A 287 15.10 -2.16 8.37
CA ALA A 287 14.01 -2.90 8.97
C ALA A 287 12.85 -3.08 7.97
N PRO A 288 12.47 -4.33 7.66
CA PRO A 288 11.38 -4.59 6.73
C PRO A 288 10.04 -4.10 7.26
N LYS A 289 9.17 -3.73 6.32
CA LYS A 289 7.77 -3.38 6.57
C LYS A 289 6.87 -4.38 5.83
N GLN A 290 5.72 -4.72 6.42
CA GLN A 290 4.80 -5.71 5.89
C GLN A 290 3.34 -5.31 6.16
N THR A 291 2.43 -5.52 5.21
CA THR A 291 0.98 -5.52 5.47
C THR A 291 0.30 -6.79 4.98
N THR A 292 -0.63 -7.32 5.77
CA THR A 292 -1.53 -8.41 5.38
C THR A 292 -2.96 -7.91 5.44
N LEU A 293 -3.64 -7.81 4.29
CA LEU A 293 -5.08 -7.57 4.23
C LEU A 293 -5.83 -8.90 4.22
N ILE A 294 -6.60 -9.20 5.27
CA ILE A 294 -7.36 -10.45 5.42
C ILE A 294 -8.81 -10.21 4.99
N TYR A 295 -9.19 -10.78 3.85
CA TYR A 295 -10.54 -10.64 3.30
C TYR A 295 -11.56 -11.35 4.19
N GLY A 296 -12.72 -10.71 4.39
CA GLY A 296 -13.82 -11.25 5.18
C GLY A 296 -13.62 -11.21 6.70
N ALA A 297 -12.47 -10.73 7.20
CA ALA A 297 -12.23 -10.58 8.62
C ALA A 297 -12.78 -9.24 9.15
N ASN A 298 -13.35 -9.23 10.35
CA ASN A 298 -13.78 -8.02 11.05
C ASN A 298 -12.78 -7.64 12.14
N HIS A 299 -13.05 -6.57 12.88
CA HIS A 299 -12.18 -6.10 13.95
C HIS A 299 -12.13 -7.10 15.11
N ASN A 300 -13.29 -7.57 15.55
CA ASN A 300 -13.39 -8.18 16.88
C ASN A 300 -12.98 -9.65 16.94
N TRP A 301 -13.20 -10.42 15.87
CA TRP A 301 -13.13 -11.88 15.95
C TRP A 301 -11.71 -12.47 15.98
N PHE A 302 -10.67 -11.62 15.95
CA PHE A 302 -9.31 -12.03 16.33
C PHE A 302 -9.18 -12.27 17.84
N ASN A 303 -10.06 -11.67 18.66
CA ASN A 303 -10.07 -11.80 20.11
C ASN A 303 -11.24 -12.69 20.57
N THR A 304 -10.96 -13.82 21.24
CA THR A 304 -12.02 -14.75 21.67
C THR A 304 -13.00 -14.15 22.68
N VAL A 305 -12.53 -13.22 23.53
CA VAL A 305 -13.40 -12.54 24.51
C VAL A 305 -14.39 -11.64 23.78
N TRP A 306 -13.95 -10.91 22.76
CA TRP A 306 -14.83 -10.04 21.95
C TRP A 306 -15.72 -10.83 20.98
N THR A 307 -15.47 -12.13 20.82
CA THR A 307 -16.27 -13.03 19.98
C THR A 307 -17.43 -13.68 20.75
N THR A 308 -17.15 -14.25 21.93
CA THR A 308 -18.13 -15.07 22.68
C THR A 308 -18.18 -14.74 24.18
N GLY A 309 -17.31 -13.85 24.66
CA GLY A 309 -17.25 -13.43 26.06
C GLY A 309 -18.19 -12.25 26.36
N PRO A 310 -18.12 -11.70 27.58
CA PRO A 310 -18.91 -10.55 27.95
C PRO A 310 -18.58 -9.33 27.06
N GLY A 311 -19.61 -8.59 26.66
CA GLY A 311 -19.44 -7.46 25.73
C GLY A 311 -19.06 -7.85 24.31
N SER A 312 -19.20 -9.11 23.89
CA SER A 312 -18.95 -9.54 22.53
C SER A 312 -19.98 -8.99 21.54
N PHE A 313 -19.52 -8.54 20.37
CA PHE A 313 -20.39 -8.18 19.25
C PHE A 313 -19.69 -8.36 17.91
N ASP A 314 -20.48 -8.51 16.84
CA ASP A 314 -19.97 -8.43 15.46
C ASP A 314 -19.84 -6.97 15.05
N ASP A 315 -18.61 -6.45 14.99
CA ASP A 315 -18.35 -5.05 14.66
C ASP A 315 -18.76 -4.71 13.23
N ALA A 316 -18.74 -5.65 12.29
CA ALA A 316 -19.15 -5.33 10.93
C ALA A 316 -20.65 -5.08 10.79
N GLY A 317 -21.47 -5.55 11.74
CA GLY A 317 -22.88 -5.20 11.82
C GLY A 317 -23.09 -3.69 12.02
N TRP A 318 -22.12 -2.98 12.60
CA TRP A 318 -22.15 -1.52 12.78
C TRP A 318 -22.09 -0.75 11.46
N LEU A 319 -21.57 -1.37 10.40
CA LEU A 319 -21.64 -0.83 9.05
C LEU A 319 -23.07 -0.88 8.45
N GLY A 320 -24.06 -1.40 9.21
CA GLY A 320 -25.45 -1.49 8.78
C GLY A 320 -25.70 -2.55 7.71
N LEU A 321 -24.79 -3.52 7.57
CA LEU A 321 -24.80 -4.50 6.47
C LEU A 321 -25.61 -5.75 6.78
N ASP A 322 -26.08 -5.91 8.02
CA ASP A 322 -26.94 -6.99 8.50
C ASP A 322 -28.36 -6.85 7.93
N GLY A 323 -28.50 -7.09 6.62
CA GLY A 323 -29.74 -6.91 5.87
C GLY A 323 -29.54 -6.42 4.43
N SER A 324 -28.33 -5.96 4.08
CA SER A 324 -27.97 -5.60 2.71
C SER A 324 -27.85 -6.85 1.84
N GLY A 325 -28.55 -6.86 0.70
CA GLY A 325 -28.85 -8.06 -0.08
C GLY A 325 -27.66 -8.85 -0.60
N ASP A 326 -26.47 -8.24 -0.76
CA ASP A 326 -25.37 -8.84 -1.54
C ASP A 326 -23.93 -8.43 -1.11
N ASP A 327 -23.72 -7.75 0.03
CA ASP A 327 -22.36 -7.31 0.41
C ASP A 327 -21.51 -8.44 1.02
N THR A 328 -20.23 -8.55 0.63
CA THR A 328 -19.27 -9.55 1.11
C THR A 328 -19.10 -9.55 2.63
N CYS A 329 -19.20 -8.39 3.27
CA CYS A 329 -19.02 -8.25 4.72
C CYS A 329 -20.28 -8.56 5.52
N GLY A 330 -21.44 -8.71 4.86
CA GLY A 330 -22.69 -9.08 5.51
C GLY A 330 -22.60 -10.43 6.23
N ARG A 331 -23.32 -10.54 7.35
CA ARG A 331 -23.34 -11.78 8.15
C ARG A 331 -23.84 -12.98 7.33
N GLY A 332 -23.11 -14.09 7.41
CA GLY A 332 -23.46 -15.35 6.74
C GLY A 332 -23.16 -15.41 5.23
N ARG A 333 -22.49 -14.39 4.67
CA ARG A 333 -22.17 -14.32 3.24
C ARG A 333 -20.92 -15.16 2.91
N PRO A 334 -20.79 -15.69 1.67
CA PRO A 334 -19.64 -16.54 1.30
C PRO A 334 -18.27 -15.87 1.49
N GLY A 335 -18.18 -14.56 1.30
CA GLY A 335 -16.94 -13.80 1.48
C GLY A 335 -16.65 -13.37 2.93
N ARG A 336 -17.54 -13.70 3.88
CA ARG A 336 -17.41 -13.36 5.30
C ARG A 336 -16.79 -14.52 6.07
N LEU A 337 -15.66 -14.30 6.73
CA LEU A 337 -15.01 -15.33 7.54
C LEU A 337 -15.76 -15.54 8.85
N THR A 338 -15.94 -16.81 9.24
CA THR A 338 -16.46 -17.18 10.56
C THR A 338 -15.49 -16.76 11.67
N PRO A 339 -15.95 -16.62 12.92
CA PRO A 339 -15.05 -16.24 14.01
C PRO A 339 -13.88 -17.21 14.21
N TYR A 340 -14.09 -18.50 13.99
CA TYR A 340 -13.00 -19.49 14.07
C TYR A 340 -11.94 -19.25 12.99
N GLN A 341 -12.37 -19.04 11.74
CA GLN A 341 -11.46 -18.79 10.62
C GLN A 341 -10.64 -17.52 10.83
N GLN A 342 -11.24 -16.45 11.38
CA GLN A 342 -10.51 -15.20 11.64
C GLN A 342 -9.40 -15.37 12.69
N ARG A 343 -9.63 -16.14 13.76
CA ARG A 343 -8.58 -16.44 14.75
C ARG A 343 -7.42 -17.22 14.17
N ILE A 344 -7.73 -18.22 13.34
CA ILE A 344 -6.72 -19.03 12.64
C ILE A 344 -5.94 -18.16 11.65
N ALA A 345 -6.65 -17.34 10.86
CA ALA A 345 -6.05 -16.41 9.91
C ALA A 345 -5.11 -15.41 10.59
N GLY A 346 -5.57 -14.76 11.67
CA GLY A 346 -4.77 -13.79 12.42
C GLY A 346 -3.53 -14.43 13.03
N THR A 347 -3.66 -15.63 13.61
CA THR A 347 -2.51 -16.36 14.14
C THR A 347 -1.52 -16.73 13.03
N ALA A 348 -2.00 -17.25 11.90
CA ALA A 348 -1.17 -17.61 10.75
C ALA A 348 -0.49 -16.40 10.08
N ALA A 349 -1.06 -15.20 10.19
CA ALA A 349 -0.46 -13.97 9.70
C ALA A 349 0.61 -13.41 10.64
N MET A 350 0.34 -13.43 11.95
CA MET A 350 1.18 -12.76 12.96
C MET A 350 2.32 -13.61 13.50
N GLU A 351 2.07 -14.90 13.71
CA GLU A 351 3.05 -15.80 14.32
C GLU A 351 4.34 -15.91 13.51
N PRO A 352 4.32 -16.10 12.17
CA PRO A 352 5.55 -16.23 11.40
C PRO A 352 6.41 -14.96 11.43
N PHE A 353 5.80 -13.78 11.52
CA PHE A 353 6.53 -12.52 11.61
C PHE A 353 7.31 -12.41 12.93
N LEU A 354 6.64 -12.70 14.05
CA LEU A 354 7.29 -12.74 15.36
C LEU A 354 8.32 -13.88 15.45
N ALA A 355 8.04 -15.06 14.87
CA ALA A 355 9.02 -16.14 14.79
C ALA A 355 10.28 -15.72 14.02
N ARG A 356 10.11 -15.07 12.87
CA ARG A 356 11.21 -14.64 12.01
C ARG A 356 12.13 -13.61 12.69
N PHE A 357 11.56 -12.62 13.35
CA PHE A 357 12.30 -11.45 13.81
C PHE A 357 12.62 -11.47 15.32
N VAL A 358 11.76 -12.08 16.14
CA VAL A 358 11.98 -12.20 17.59
C VAL A 358 12.69 -13.52 17.93
N LEU A 359 12.25 -14.64 17.34
CA LEU A 359 12.83 -15.96 17.61
C LEU A 359 14.03 -16.28 16.72
N GLY A 360 14.21 -15.54 15.62
CA GLY A 360 15.30 -15.75 14.66
C GLY A 360 15.04 -16.91 13.70
N ASP A 361 13.79 -17.31 13.51
CA ASP A 361 13.42 -18.43 12.67
C ASP A 361 13.46 -18.06 11.18
N ALA A 362 14.55 -18.40 10.50
CA ALA A 362 14.71 -18.15 9.08
C ALA A 362 13.70 -18.93 8.21
N THR A 363 13.12 -20.03 8.70
CA THR A 363 12.15 -20.83 7.93
C THR A 363 10.81 -20.11 7.75
N ALA A 364 10.52 -19.13 8.60
CA ALA A 364 9.33 -18.29 8.50
C ALA A 364 9.41 -17.25 7.38
N GLN A 365 10.56 -17.11 6.69
CA GLN A 365 10.77 -16.09 5.64
C GLN A 365 9.72 -16.17 4.52
N ALA A 366 9.40 -17.38 4.04
CA ALA A 366 8.40 -17.54 2.98
C ALA A 366 7.00 -17.06 3.40
N ALA A 367 6.64 -17.22 4.69
CA ALA A 367 5.35 -16.76 5.20
C ALA A 367 5.31 -15.22 5.30
N VAL A 368 6.37 -14.59 5.83
CA VAL A 368 6.39 -13.12 6.01
C VAL A 368 6.38 -12.36 4.69
N THR A 369 6.92 -12.95 3.60
CA THR A 369 6.93 -12.32 2.28
C THR A 369 5.70 -12.63 1.43
N GLY A 370 4.76 -13.43 1.95
CA GLY A 370 3.51 -13.78 1.28
C GLY A 370 3.62 -14.94 0.28
N MET A 371 4.68 -15.75 0.35
CA MET A 371 4.89 -16.92 -0.53
C MET A 371 4.18 -18.18 -0.03
N VAL A 372 3.55 -18.12 1.15
CA VAL A 372 2.79 -19.24 1.72
C VAL A 372 1.30 -18.98 1.57
N ALA A 373 0.55 -20.01 1.18
CA ALA A 373 -0.89 -19.94 1.09
C ALA A 373 -1.53 -19.73 2.48
N PRO A 374 -2.55 -18.86 2.58
CA PRO A 374 -3.34 -18.75 3.80
C PRO A 374 -4.06 -20.08 4.11
N PRO A 375 -4.46 -20.30 5.37
CA PRO A 375 -5.32 -21.44 5.74
C PRO A 375 -6.65 -21.39 4.97
N ASP A 376 -7.11 -22.50 4.40
CA ASP A 376 -8.42 -22.57 3.73
C ASP A 376 -9.57 -22.23 4.71
N PRO A 377 -10.58 -21.42 4.35
CA PRO A 377 -10.83 -20.71 3.08
C PRO A 377 -10.40 -19.23 3.09
N VAL A 378 -9.43 -18.88 3.92
CA VAL A 378 -8.97 -17.50 4.08
C VAL A 378 -8.32 -17.05 2.78
N ARG A 379 -8.62 -15.82 2.38
CA ARG A 379 -7.82 -15.07 1.40
C ARG A 379 -7.11 -13.94 2.12
N TRP A 380 -5.84 -13.76 1.79
CA TRP A 380 -5.14 -12.53 2.10
C TRP A 380 -4.37 -12.00 0.89
N VAL A 381 -3.94 -10.75 1.00
CA VAL A 381 -2.95 -10.13 0.12
C VAL A 381 -1.85 -9.55 1.00
N VAL A 382 -0.60 -9.80 0.62
CA VAL A 382 0.59 -9.39 1.37
C VAL A 382 1.41 -8.36 0.59
N SER A 383 1.70 -7.23 1.23
CA SER A 383 2.76 -6.30 0.81
C SER A 383 3.97 -6.46 1.71
N TRP A 384 5.17 -6.45 1.11
CA TRP A 384 6.44 -6.66 1.79
C TRP A 384 7.49 -5.72 1.19
N GLN A 385 8.26 -5.10 2.06
CA GLN A 385 9.41 -4.29 1.69
C GLN A 385 10.70 -5.02 2.11
N GLU A 386 11.39 -5.61 1.13
CA GLU A 386 12.68 -6.26 1.36
C GLU A 386 13.80 -5.22 1.54
N PRO A 387 14.61 -5.29 2.60
CA PRO A 387 15.76 -4.39 2.77
C PRO A 387 16.89 -4.65 1.76
N ASP A 388 17.16 -5.91 1.39
CA ASP A 388 18.16 -6.26 0.38
C ASP A 388 17.56 -6.18 -1.03
N ARG A 389 17.59 -4.97 -1.60
CA ARG A 389 16.94 -4.68 -2.88
C ARG A 389 17.65 -3.61 -3.71
N LEU A 390 17.32 -3.58 -5.00
CA LEU A 390 17.61 -2.50 -5.94
C LEU A 390 16.29 -1.82 -6.31
N ASP A 391 16.05 -0.63 -5.78
CA ASP A 391 14.89 0.19 -6.13
C ASP A 391 15.05 0.72 -7.56
N VAL A 392 14.18 0.28 -8.48
CA VAL A 392 14.13 0.80 -9.85
C VAL A 392 13.25 2.05 -9.87
N ASP A 393 12.00 1.91 -9.41
CA ASP A 393 11.09 3.03 -9.24
C ASP A 393 10.13 2.82 -8.06
N ARG A 394 9.81 3.90 -7.37
CA ARG A 394 8.80 3.95 -6.31
C ARG A 394 7.51 4.60 -6.82
N PHE A 395 7.52 5.29 -7.95
CA PHE A 395 6.36 6.01 -8.47
C PHE A 395 5.75 7.04 -7.49
N THR A 396 6.53 7.46 -6.47
CA THR A 396 6.13 8.41 -5.43
C THR A 396 6.45 9.86 -5.77
N SER A 397 6.59 10.16 -7.06
CA SER A 397 6.73 11.52 -7.56
C SER A 397 6.26 11.58 -9.01
N PRO A 398 5.70 12.70 -9.49
CA PRO A 398 5.52 12.97 -10.91
C PRO A 398 6.78 12.81 -11.75
N ALA A 399 7.98 13.07 -11.20
CA ALA A 399 9.26 12.86 -11.87
C ALA A 399 9.49 11.39 -12.28
N SER A 400 9.00 10.43 -11.48
CA SER A 400 9.04 8.98 -11.79
C SER A 400 8.37 8.63 -13.12
N ALA A 401 7.42 9.44 -13.62
CA ALA A 401 6.83 9.20 -14.94
C ALA A 401 7.79 9.47 -16.12
N ARG A 402 9.00 9.97 -15.85
CA ARG A 402 10.00 10.38 -16.85
C ARG A 402 11.39 9.84 -16.57
N THR A 403 11.81 9.85 -15.31
CA THR A 403 13.12 9.34 -14.90
C THR A 403 12.98 8.53 -13.64
N ASN A 404 13.52 7.31 -13.66
CA ASN A 404 13.48 6.42 -12.52
C ASN A 404 14.63 6.68 -11.55
N ARG A 405 14.68 5.91 -10.45
CA ARG A 405 15.67 6.14 -9.38
C ARG A 405 17.11 5.84 -9.78
N LEU A 406 17.31 5.13 -10.89
CA LEU A 406 18.62 4.83 -11.45
C LEU A 406 19.07 5.89 -12.47
N GLY A 407 18.27 6.94 -12.69
CA GLY A 407 18.53 7.98 -13.69
C GLY A 407 18.16 7.57 -15.12
N GLY A 408 17.52 6.41 -15.31
CA GLY A 408 17.05 5.93 -16.60
C GLY A 408 15.72 6.55 -17.00
N LEU A 409 15.48 6.67 -18.30
CA LEU A 409 14.20 7.16 -18.81
C LEU A 409 13.08 6.14 -18.53
N ALA A 410 12.04 6.60 -17.83
CA ALA A 410 10.77 5.92 -17.70
C ALA A 410 9.86 6.32 -18.86
N GLU A 411 9.17 5.36 -19.45
CA GLU A 411 8.25 5.61 -20.55
C GLU A 411 6.89 4.97 -20.30
N ILE A 412 5.84 5.78 -20.34
CA ILE A 412 4.45 5.32 -20.26
C ILE A 412 3.80 5.48 -21.63
N ARG A 413 3.38 4.38 -22.25
CA ARG A 413 2.72 4.36 -23.58
C ARG A 413 1.28 3.88 -23.48
N ARG A 414 0.41 4.41 -24.33
CA ARG A 414 -0.99 3.95 -24.54
C ARG A 414 -1.80 3.84 -23.23
N ALA A 415 -1.46 4.66 -22.24
CA ALA A 415 -2.23 4.75 -21.01
C ALA A 415 -3.40 5.71 -21.20
N ALA A 416 -4.61 5.21 -20.98
CA ALA A 416 -5.79 6.06 -20.77
C ALA A 416 -5.63 6.77 -19.42
N PRO A 417 -6.13 8.02 -19.27
CA PRO A 417 -6.01 8.77 -18.05
C PRO A 417 -6.60 7.97 -16.90
N ALA A 418 -5.91 8.07 -15.80
CA ALA A 418 -6.32 7.55 -14.53
C ALA A 418 -6.55 8.75 -13.62
N LEU A 419 -7.74 8.83 -13.03
CA LEU A 419 -7.99 9.76 -11.95
C LEU A 419 -7.01 9.42 -10.81
N ARG A 420 -6.03 10.30 -10.54
CA ARG A 420 -5.18 10.17 -9.35
C ARG A 420 -5.98 10.64 -8.14
N CYS A 421 -6.59 9.66 -7.47
CA CYS A 421 -7.13 9.86 -6.13
C CYS A 421 -5.96 9.78 -5.15
N ALA A 422 -5.59 10.89 -4.52
CA ALA A 422 -4.89 10.82 -3.25
C ALA A 422 -6.02 10.71 -2.20
N PRO A 423 -6.13 9.60 -1.46
CA PRO A 423 -7.12 9.49 -0.40
C PRO A 423 -6.72 10.46 0.71
N VAL A 424 -7.40 11.60 0.80
CA VAL A 424 -7.37 12.44 2.00
C VAL A 424 -8.61 12.09 2.80
N GLN A 425 -8.57 10.98 3.54
CA GLN A 425 -9.57 10.71 4.56
C GLN A 425 -9.14 11.40 5.86
N ARG A 426 -9.58 12.64 6.06
CA ARG A 426 -9.81 13.18 7.40
C ARG A 426 -11.28 12.96 7.73
N VAL A 427 -11.58 11.89 8.46
CA VAL A 427 -12.88 11.75 9.13
C VAL A 427 -12.79 12.53 10.44
N ASP A 428 -13.03 13.84 10.36
CA ASP A 428 -13.55 14.57 11.52
C ASP A 428 -15.07 14.41 11.48
N ILE A 429 -15.70 14.14 12.64
CA ILE A 429 -17.12 13.77 12.81
C ILE A 429 -18.11 14.92 12.44
N ARG A 430 -17.62 15.95 11.75
CA ARG A 430 -18.40 16.92 10.96
C ARG A 430 -17.45 17.64 10.01
N PRO A 431 -17.56 17.47 8.68
CA PRO A 431 -16.72 18.23 7.77
C PRO A 431 -17.10 19.71 7.84
N PRO A 432 -16.14 20.64 7.99
CA PRO A 432 -16.36 22.05 7.69
C PRO A 432 -16.82 22.21 6.23
N PRO A 433 -17.67 23.21 5.91
CA PRO A 433 -18.10 23.44 4.53
C PRO A 433 -16.89 23.72 3.62
N GLY A 434 -16.74 22.94 2.54
CA GLY A 434 -15.74 23.20 1.49
C GLY A 434 -14.78 22.06 1.11
N GLN A 435 -14.93 20.83 1.61
CA GLN A 435 -14.10 19.70 1.14
C GLN A 435 -14.77 18.91 0.00
N VAL A 436 -14.06 18.76 -1.12
CA VAL A 436 -14.42 17.85 -2.21
C VAL A 436 -13.91 16.45 -1.86
N LEU A 437 -14.83 15.59 -1.44
CA LEU A 437 -14.61 14.15 -1.29
C LEU A 437 -14.51 13.52 -2.68
N CYS A 438 -13.43 12.78 -2.96
CA CYS A 438 -13.43 11.82 -4.06
C CYS A 438 -14.31 10.62 -3.66
N ARG A 439 -15.63 10.78 -3.65
CA ARG A 439 -16.59 9.71 -3.39
C ARG A 439 -17.01 9.07 -4.71
N PRO A 440 -17.07 7.74 -4.78
CA PRO A 440 -18.19 7.04 -5.38
C PRO A 440 -19.02 6.51 -4.21
N ASP A 441 -19.98 7.29 -3.73
CA ASP A 441 -21.24 6.92 -3.05
C ASP A 441 -21.27 5.87 -1.92
N ARG A 442 -20.15 5.37 -1.42
CA ARG A 442 -20.14 4.29 -0.43
C ARG A 442 -20.09 4.82 1.01
N PRO A 443 -20.65 4.07 1.97
CA PRO A 443 -20.66 4.45 3.37
C PRO A 443 -19.25 4.74 3.90
N GLU A 444 -19.23 5.62 4.91
CA GLU A 444 -18.08 6.21 5.60
C GLU A 444 -16.86 5.26 5.70
N GLY A 445 -15.70 5.67 5.16
CA GLY A 445 -14.43 4.96 5.36
C GLY A 445 -14.00 3.96 4.29
N THR A 446 -14.89 3.50 3.41
CA THR A 446 -14.54 2.43 2.43
C THR A 446 -13.93 3.02 1.13
N GLY A 447 -12.78 2.49 0.66
CA GLY A 447 -12.08 3.00 -0.54
C GLY A 447 -10.62 2.52 -0.74
N GLU A 448 -9.80 3.32 -1.41
CA GLU A 448 -8.34 3.14 -1.44
C GLU A 448 -7.76 3.41 -0.04
N ILE A 449 -7.14 2.40 0.56
CA ILE A 449 -6.64 2.46 1.95
C ILE A 449 -5.15 2.83 2.04
N SER A 450 -4.45 2.83 0.90
CA SER A 450 -3.05 3.24 0.84
C SER A 450 -2.96 4.73 0.54
N ASP A 451 -2.22 5.45 1.38
CA ASP A 451 -1.94 6.88 1.18
C ASP A 451 -0.64 7.08 0.36
N ALA A 452 0.01 5.99 -0.06
CA ALA A 452 1.19 6.06 -0.90
C ALA A 452 0.85 6.66 -2.25
N GLU A 453 1.75 7.51 -2.76
CA GLU A 453 1.71 7.89 -4.16
C GLU A 453 2.01 6.69 -5.06
N VAL A 454 1.21 6.53 -6.11
CA VAL A 454 1.26 5.36 -7.00
C VAL A 454 1.21 5.77 -8.47
N ALA A 455 1.85 4.98 -9.33
CA ALA A 455 1.60 5.05 -10.77
C ALA A 455 0.22 4.47 -11.08
N SER A 456 -0.51 5.13 -11.96
CA SER A 456 -1.86 4.73 -12.32
C SER A 456 -1.94 4.48 -13.81
N ILE A 457 -2.21 3.24 -14.18
CA ILE A 457 -2.06 2.75 -15.54
C ILE A 457 -3.42 2.25 -16.01
N GLY A 458 -4.11 3.08 -16.78
CA GLY A 458 -5.39 2.75 -17.40
C GLY A 458 -5.23 2.33 -18.86
N TRP A 459 -6.08 1.46 -19.39
CA TRP A 459 -6.08 1.11 -20.82
C TRP A 459 -7.46 0.66 -21.32
N ILE A 460 -7.67 0.80 -22.63
CA ILE A 460 -8.87 0.37 -23.38
C ILE A 460 -8.39 -0.05 -24.77
N GLY A 461 -8.73 -1.26 -25.24
CA GLY A 461 -8.43 -1.79 -26.57
C GLY A 461 -7.20 -2.74 -26.64
N PRO A 462 -7.04 -3.48 -27.74
CA PRO A 462 -5.95 -4.46 -27.91
C PRO A 462 -4.58 -3.77 -28.06
N GLY A 463 -3.61 -4.17 -27.24
CA GLY A 463 -2.25 -3.61 -27.24
C GLY A 463 -2.03 -2.52 -26.18
N GLY A 464 -2.62 -2.73 -24.99
CA GLY A 464 -2.84 -1.76 -23.91
C GLY A 464 -1.61 -1.05 -23.35
N ALA A 465 -1.81 -0.42 -22.19
CA ALA A 465 -0.82 0.48 -21.62
C ALA A 465 0.50 -0.23 -21.29
N MET A 466 1.62 0.47 -21.40
CA MET A 466 2.93 -0.06 -21.04
C MET A 466 3.68 0.95 -20.19
N VAL A 467 4.31 0.49 -19.13
CA VAL A 467 5.33 1.22 -18.37
C VAL A 467 6.68 0.56 -18.65
N SER A 468 7.65 1.32 -19.12
CA SER A 468 8.97 0.85 -19.46
C SER A 468 10.01 1.58 -18.63
N GLU A 469 10.78 0.83 -17.85
CA GLU A 469 11.81 1.34 -16.97
C GLU A 469 13.18 0.98 -17.51
N SER A 470 13.97 1.99 -17.89
CA SER A 470 15.35 1.80 -18.35
C SER A 470 16.31 1.66 -17.17
N LEU A 471 17.17 0.65 -17.19
CA LEU A 471 18.23 0.45 -16.19
C LEU A 471 19.60 0.95 -16.68
N GLY A 472 19.68 1.39 -17.94
CA GLY A 472 20.90 1.85 -18.58
C GLY A 472 21.24 1.02 -19.82
N ARG A 473 22.02 1.59 -20.75
CA ARG A 473 22.35 0.93 -22.03
C ARG A 473 23.20 -0.34 -21.85
N ASP A 474 24.10 -0.34 -20.89
CA ASP A 474 25.01 -1.47 -20.64
C ASP A 474 24.36 -2.57 -19.77
N GLY A 475 23.17 -2.29 -19.22
CA GLY A 475 22.47 -3.16 -18.31
C GLY A 475 23.03 -3.16 -16.88
N VAL A 476 22.29 -3.79 -15.97
CA VAL A 476 22.62 -3.96 -14.56
C VAL A 476 22.65 -5.46 -14.24
N ASP A 477 23.64 -5.89 -13.46
CA ASP A 477 23.71 -7.25 -12.94
C ASP A 477 22.74 -7.41 -11.78
N VAL A 478 21.71 -8.24 -11.98
CA VAL A 478 20.67 -8.53 -10.99
C VAL A 478 20.78 -9.95 -10.44
N THR A 479 21.84 -10.70 -10.75
CA THR A 479 22.00 -12.12 -10.35
C THR A 479 22.12 -12.34 -8.84
N ARG A 480 22.40 -11.29 -8.06
CA ARG A 480 22.38 -11.33 -6.59
C ARG A 480 20.97 -11.38 -5.99
N TYR A 481 19.95 -11.04 -6.77
CA TYR A 481 18.55 -11.00 -6.34
C TYR A 481 17.85 -12.30 -6.71
N ASP A 482 16.80 -12.68 -5.99
CA ASP A 482 16.04 -13.90 -6.27
C ASP A 482 14.68 -13.62 -6.92
N GLY A 483 14.22 -12.36 -6.92
CA GLY A 483 12.99 -11.96 -7.58
C GLY A 483 12.94 -10.51 -8.05
N LEU A 484 11.96 -10.23 -8.90
CA LEU A 484 11.47 -8.90 -9.22
C LEU A 484 10.15 -8.69 -8.46
N ARG A 485 10.06 -7.61 -7.70
CA ARG A 485 8.89 -7.25 -6.89
C ARG A 485 8.31 -5.91 -7.30
N PHE A 486 6.99 -5.81 -7.23
CA PHE A 486 6.25 -4.54 -7.23
C PHE A 486 4.93 -4.72 -6.47
N ARG A 487 4.26 -3.63 -6.12
CA ARG A 487 2.91 -3.65 -5.55
C ARG A 487 1.89 -3.28 -6.62
N VAL A 488 0.71 -3.91 -6.55
CA VAL A 488 -0.44 -3.60 -7.42
C VAL A 488 -1.70 -3.41 -6.61
N GLY A 489 -2.53 -2.46 -7.04
CA GLY A 489 -3.89 -2.28 -6.56
C GLY A 489 -4.87 -2.33 -7.74
N VAL A 490 -6.02 -2.98 -7.56
CA VAL A 490 -7.11 -3.00 -8.53
C VAL A 490 -8.25 -2.13 -7.99
N PRO A 491 -8.27 -0.83 -8.32
CA PRO A 491 -9.29 0.05 -7.77
C PRO A 491 -10.66 -0.23 -8.36
N VAL A 492 -11.68 0.27 -7.67
CA VAL A 492 -13.05 0.31 -8.16
C VAL A 492 -13.12 1.29 -9.32
N ASP A 493 -13.06 0.76 -10.53
CA ASP A 493 -13.08 1.52 -11.78
C ASP A 493 -13.90 0.73 -12.81
N PRO A 494 -14.81 1.36 -13.60
CA PRO A 494 -15.64 0.62 -14.53
C PRO A 494 -14.87 -0.18 -15.60
N ARG A 495 -13.58 0.12 -15.87
CA ARG A 495 -12.69 -0.73 -16.69
C ARG A 495 -12.40 -2.09 -16.04
N ASN A 496 -12.43 -2.15 -14.70
CA ASN A 496 -12.22 -3.33 -13.88
C ASN A 496 -13.52 -4.08 -13.54
N LEU A 497 -14.67 -3.40 -13.55
CA LEU A 497 -15.93 -3.95 -13.01
C LEU A 497 -16.51 -5.13 -13.79
N ARG A 498 -16.08 -5.38 -15.03
CA ARG A 498 -16.58 -6.51 -15.84
C ARG A 498 -15.85 -7.83 -15.64
N ARG A 499 -14.91 -7.91 -14.70
CA ARG A 499 -14.09 -9.11 -14.49
C ARG A 499 -13.68 -9.28 -13.03
N ALA A 500 -13.42 -10.54 -12.68
CA ALA A 500 -12.95 -10.90 -11.34
C ALA A 500 -11.48 -10.51 -11.12
N GLU A 501 -10.65 -10.54 -12.18
CA GLU A 501 -9.23 -10.22 -12.12
C GLU A 501 -8.76 -9.34 -13.30
N GLN A 502 -7.79 -8.49 -13.02
CA GLN A 502 -6.93 -7.86 -14.02
C GLN A 502 -5.66 -8.68 -14.19
N ASP A 503 -4.84 -8.33 -15.18
CA ASP A 503 -3.54 -8.97 -15.38
C ASP A 503 -2.65 -8.13 -16.30
N LEU A 504 -1.34 -8.38 -16.22
CA LEU A 504 -0.31 -7.77 -17.06
C LEU A 504 0.81 -8.77 -17.38
N SER A 505 1.51 -8.55 -18.47
CA SER A 505 2.80 -9.20 -18.73
C SER A 505 3.93 -8.36 -18.13
N VAL A 506 4.95 -9.02 -17.59
CA VAL A 506 6.21 -8.39 -17.16
C VAL A 506 7.32 -8.90 -18.05
N ALA A 507 8.08 -8.00 -18.66
CA ALA A 507 9.21 -8.34 -19.50
C ALA A 507 10.52 -7.83 -18.91
N LEU A 508 11.56 -8.67 -18.95
CA LEU A 508 12.95 -8.25 -18.82
C LEU A 508 13.60 -8.24 -20.19
N ILE A 509 14.39 -7.20 -20.47
CA ILE A 509 15.18 -7.07 -21.70
C ILE A 509 16.63 -6.80 -21.30
N ASP A 510 17.57 -7.59 -21.82
CA ASP A 510 19.00 -7.36 -21.60
C ASP A 510 19.60 -6.34 -22.59
N ALA A 511 20.85 -5.96 -22.34
CA ALA A 511 21.60 -5.01 -23.15
C ALA A 511 21.85 -5.50 -24.59
N ASP A 512 21.65 -6.78 -24.90
CA ASP A 512 21.72 -7.33 -26.27
C ASP A 512 20.34 -7.32 -26.96
N GLY A 513 19.30 -6.88 -26.25
CA GLY A 513 17.92 -6.83 -26.75
C GLY A 513 17.18 -8.16 -26.66
N ARG A 514 17.73 -9.20 -26.02
CA ARG A 514 16.97 -10.43 -25.76
C ARG A 514 15.93 -10.15 -24.70
N SER A 515 14.75 -10.73 -24.86
CA SER A 515 13.60 -10.48 -23.97
C SER A 515 13.00 -11.78 -23.46
N ALA A 516 12.67 -11.78 -22.16
CA ALA A 516 11.86 -12.80 -21.51
C ALA A 516 10.60 -12.16 -20.94
N VAL A 517 9.44 -12.77 -21.18
CA VAL A 517 8.12 -12.22 -20.80
C VAL A 517 7.36 -13.25 -19.97
N VAL A 518 6.79 -12.83 -18.85
CA VAL A 518 6.01 -13.67 -17.93
C VAL A 518 4.69 -13.02 -17.57
N ARG A 519 3.69 -13.82 -17.21
CA ARG A 519 2.35 -13.35 -16.82
C ARG A 519 2.32 -13.07 -15.31
N ALA A 520 2.02 -11.83 -14.90
CA ALA A 520 2.06 -11.44 -13.48
C ALA A 520 1.04 -12.21 -12.62
N GLY A 521 -0.16 -12.49 -13.14
CA GLY A 521 -1.20 -13.26 -12.44
C GLY A 521 -0.81 -14.70 -12.06
N GLU A 522 0.27 -15.26 -12.61
CA GLU A 522 0.81 -16.56 -12.17
C GLU A 522 1.55 -16.50 -10.83
N PHE A 523 1.74 -15.31 -10.27
CA PHE A 523 2.59 -15.08 -9.10
C PHE A 523 1.91 -14.28 -7.99
N THR A 524 0.61 -13.98 -8.13
CA THR A 524 -0.11 -13.15 -7.17
C THR A 524 -1.63 -13.28 -7.30
N ASN A 525 -2.33 -13.11 -6.19
CA ASN A 525 -3.77 -12.91 -6.14
C ASN A 525 -4.15 -11.43 -5.89
N ALA A 526 -3.18 -10.51 -5.87
CA ALA A 526 -3.39 -9.07 -5.69
C ALA A 526 -4.05 -8.41 -6.91
N LEU A 527 -3.98 -9.05 -8.07
CA LEU A 527 -4.63 -8.62 -9.32
C LEU A 527 -6.13 -8.97 -9.37
N HIS A 528 -6.64 -9.67 -8.37
CA HIS A 528 -8.08 -9.87 -8.23
C HIS A 528 -8.71 -8.62 -7.63
N ARG A 529 -9.85 -8.25 -8.20
CA ARG A 529 -10.64 -7.12 -7.73
C ARG A 529 -11.02 -7.29 -6.24
N PRO A 530 -11.05 -6.21 -5.46
CA PRO A 530 -11.69 -6.21 -4.15
C PRO A 530 -13.17 -6.62 -4.25
N VAL A 531 -13.63 -7.37 -3.26
CA VAL A 531 -14.99 -7.95 -3.20
C VAL A 531 -15.93 -7.00 -2.44
N GLY A 532 -17.22 -6.99 -2.78
CA GLY A 532 -18.23 -6.20 -2.05
C GLY A 532 -18.84 -5.02 -2.81
N SER A 533 -20.01 -4.58 -2.33
CA SER A 533 -20.89 -3.58 -2.97
C SER A 533 -21.12 -2.34 -2.11
N SER A 534 -20.94 -2.43 -0.80
CA SER A 534 -20.97 -1.35 0.19
C SER A 534 -19.61 -1.19 0.86
N VAL A 535 -18.92 -2.28 1.18
CA VAL A 535 -17.55 -2.26 1.73
C VAL A 535 -16.56 -2.70 0.68
N VAL A 536 -15.72 -1.77 0.23
CA VAL A 536 -14.58 -2.09 -0.62
C VAL A 536 -13.33 -1.41 -0.12
N HIS A 537 -12.28 -2.20 0.13
CA HIS A 537 -10.94 -1.69 0.40
C HIS A 537 -9.98 -2.08 -0.72
N VAL A 538 -9.40 -1.07 -1.36
CA VAL A 538 -8.36 -1.25 -2.38
C VAL A 538 -7.01 -1.10 -1.68
N GLY A 539 -6.42 -2.23 -1.30
CA GLY A 539 -5.06 -2.29 -0.80
C GLY A 539 -4.05 -2.49 -1.94
N MET A 540 -2.82 -2.05 -1.71
CA MET A 540 -1.68 -2.38 -2.56
C MET A 540 -1.13 -3.74 -2.14
N GLY A 541 -1.12 -4.72 -3.05
CA GLY A 541 -0.65 -6.08 -2.81
C GLY A 541 0.61 -6.43 -3.59
N GLY A 542 1.46 -7.29 -3.03
CA GLY A 542 2.72 -7.69 -3.65
C GLY A 542 2.55 -8.61 -4.87
N VAL A 543 3.33 -8.34 -5.90
CA VAL A 543 3.66 -9.25 -7.00
C VAL A 543 5.14 -9.55 -6.87
N ARG A 544 5.51 -10.83 -6.74
CA ARG A 544 6.90 -11.27 -6.65
C ARG A 544 7.14 -12.37 -7.67
N ILE A 545 7.95 -12.07 -8.67
CA ILE A 545 8.26 -12.96 -9.77
C ILE A 545 9.69 -13.49 -9.58
N PRO A 546 9.91 -14.81 -9.41
CA PRO A 546 11.25 -15.37 -9.32
C PRO A 546 12.07 -15.07 -10.59
N LEU A 547 13.34 -14.67 -10.45
CA LEU A 547 14.16 -14.32 -11.62
C LEU A 547 14.41 -15.50 -12.57
N GLU A 548 14.42 -16.72 -12.03
CA GLU A 548 14.53 -17.96 -12.81
C GLU A 548 13.40 -18.16 -13.83
N ARG A 549 12.27 -17.45 -13.69
CA ARG A 549 11.16 -17.50 -14.65
C ARG A 549 11.45 -16.71 -15.94
N PHE A 550 12.46 -15.83 -15.94
CA PHE A 550 12.88 -15.07 -17.11
C PHE A 550 13.96 -15.83 -17.91
N THR A 551 13.56 -16.89 -18.60
CA THR A 551 14.49 -17.71 -19.39
C THR A 551 14.88 -17.04 -20.71
N GLY A 552 16.17 -17.11 -21.10
CA GLY A 552 16.65 -16.59 -22.39
C GLY A 552 17.15 -15.15 -22.39
N VAL A 553 17.08 -14.47 -21.24
CA VAL A 553 17.67 -13.14 -21.00
C VAL A 553 18.95 -13.29 -20.18
N ASP A 554 19.94 -12.41 -20.38
CA ASP A 554 21.14 -12.35 -19.55
C ASP A 554 20.92 -11.46 -18.33
N LEU A 555 20.77 -12.11 -17.17
CA LEU A 555 20.54 -11.44 -15.90
C LEU A 555 21.74 -10.65 -15.38
N THR A 556 22.93 -10.79 -15.97
CA THR A 556 24.10 -9.96 -15.65
C THR A 556 24.06 -8.58 -16.32
N ARG A 557 23.16 -8.38 -17.29
CA ARG A 557 23.07 -7.20 -18.14
C ARG A 557 21.63 -6.78 -18.42
N VAL A 558 20.75 -6.80 -17.41
CA VAL A 558 19.35 -6.37 -17.60
C VAL A 558 19.29 -4.87 -17.88
N ALA A 559 18.80 -4.47 -19.04
CA ALA A 559 18.79 -3.08 -19.50
C ALA A 559 17.42 -2.41 -19.36
N ARG A 560 16.33 -3.18 -19.30
CA ARG A 560 14.97 -2.63 -19.23
C ARG A 560 13.98 -3.60 -18.58
N ILE A 561 13.03 -3.04 -17.84
CA ILE A 561 11.82 -3.73 -17.36
C ILE A 561 10.62 -3.14 -18.11
N GLU A 562 9.66 -3.97 -18.51
CA GLU A 562 8.38 -3.49 -19.04
C GLU A 562 7.20 -4.15 -18.31
N LEU A 563 6.27 -3.32 -17.84
CA LEU A 563 4.97 -3.72 -17.31
C LEU A 563 3.94 -3.46 -18.43
N ARG A 564 3.42 -4.51 -19.04
CA ARG A 564 2.56 -4.46 -20.23
C ARG A 564 1.14 -4.88 -19.90
N ALA A 565 0.20 -3.96 -19.98
CA ALA A 565 -1.22 -4.20 -19.81
C ALA A 565 -1.85 -4.79 -21.10
N ASP A 566 -1.37 -5.97 -21.49
CA ASP A 566 -1.70 -6.65 -22.75
C ASP A 566 -2.54 -7.93 -22.55
N ARG A 567 -2.77 -8.33 -21.30
CA ARG A 567 -3.49 -9.56 -20.94
C ARG A 567 -5.00 -9.40 -20.91
N THR A 568 -5.47 -8.16 -20.83
CA THR A 568 -6.90 -7.88 -20.73
C THR A 568 -7.28 -6.70 -21.64
N PRO A 569 -8.50 -6.68 -22.20
CA PRO A 569 -8.87 -5.68 -23.23
C PRO A 569 -9.10 -4.26 -22.68
N ALA A 570 -9.20 -4.10 -21.37
CA ALA A 570 -9.32 -2.81 -20.70
C ALA A 570 -9.05 -2.98 -19.19
N GLY A 571 -8.55 -1.97 -18.52
CA GLY A 571 -8.33 -2.04 -17.07
C GLY A 571 -7.75 -0.76 -16.50
N LEU A 572 -7.68 -0.70 -15.18
CA LEU A 572 -6.84 0.23 -14.47
C LEU A 572 -6.14 -0.48 -13.31
N LEU A 573 -4.83 -0.25 -13.21
CA LEU A 573 -4.00 -0.72 -12.10
C LEU A 573 -3.31 0.46 -11.43
N ARG A 574 -3.19 0.38 -10.10
CA ARG A 574 -2.21 1.17 -9.33
C ARG A 574 -0.93 0.35 -9.21
N ILE A 575 0.24 0.96 -9.34
CA ILE A 575 1.55 0.31 -9.23
C ILE A 575 2.50 1.15 -8.37
N ASP A 576 3.26 0.50 -7.47
CA ASP A 576 4.31 1.09 -6.62
C ASP A 576 5.46 0.07 -6.42
N ASP A 577 6.62 0.49 -5.94
CA ASP A 577 7.73 -0.31 -5.39
C ASP A 577 8.34 -1.31 -6.37
N LEU A 578 8.61 -0.91 -7.61
CA LEU A 578 9.32 -1.76 -8.57
C LEU A 578 10.80 -1.89 -8.17
N ALA A 579 11.20 -3.10 -7.79
CA ALA A 579 12.54 -3.39 -7.33
C ALA A 579 12.97 -4.84 -7.59
N PHE A 580 14.26 -5.07 -7.79
CA PHE A 580 14.82 -6.42 -7.62
C PHE A 580 15.07 -6.68 -6.14
N THR A 581 14.65 -7.84 -5.63
CA THR A 581 14.69 -8.16 -4.20
C THR A 581 15.39 -9.50 -3.96
N ASN A 582 16.10 -9.60 -2.85
CA ASN A 582 16.64 -10.85 -2.34
C ASN A 582 15.84 -11.27 -1.10
N GLU A 583 14.70 -11.89 -1.35
CA GLU A 583 13.76 -12.26 -0.28
C GLU A 583 14.13 -13.57 0.41
N ARG A 584 15.12 -14.30 -0.14
CA ARG A 584 15.55 -15.64 0.29
C ARG A 584 14.42 -16.67 0.19
N THR A 585 13.64 -16.57 -0.88
CA THR A 585 12.50 -17.43 -1.18
C THR A 585 12.68 -18.24 -2.46
N GLY A 586 13.76 -17.99 -3.22
CA GLY A 586 14.12 -18.81 -4.39
C GLY A 586 13.01 -18.86 -5.43
N GLY A 587 12.64 -20.04 -5.92
CA GLY A 587 11.57 -20.24 -6.92
C GLY A 587 10.13 -20.16 -6.40
N LEU A 588 9.91 -19.91 -5.09
CA LEU A 588 8.56 -19.89 -4.51
C LEU A 588 7.69 -18.79 -5.13
N THR A 589 6.40 -19.08 -5.29
CA THR A 589 5.41 -18.17 -5.88
C THR A 589 4.30 -17.89 -4.88
N ALA A 590 3.78 -16.66 -4.87
CA ALA A 590 2.63 -16.34 -4.04
C ALA A 590 1.38 -17.11 -4.50
N PRO A 591 0.35 -17.22 -3.63
CA PRO A 591 -0.94 -17.75 -4.03
C PRO A 591 -1.52 -16.99 -5.21
N THR A 592 -2.06 -17.72 -6.19
CA THR A 592 -2.64 -17.15 -7.42
C THR A 592 -4.16 -17.17 -7.42
N ALA A 593 -4.77 -18.03 -6.61
CA ALA A 593 -6.21 -18.06 -6.45
C ALA A 593 -6.68 -16.84 -5.66
N GLY A 594 -7.62 -16.10 -6.23
CA GLY A 594 -8.43 -15.12 -5.52
C GLY A 594 -9.84 -15.63 -5.25
N PRO A 595 -10.72 -14.78 -4.70
CA PRO A 595 -12.08 -15.16 -4.39
C PRO A 595 -12.89 -15.23 -5.68
N VAL A 596 -13.85 -16.16 -5.71
CA VAL A 596 -14.88 -16.18 -6.74
C VAL A 596 -15.96 -15.22 -6.30
N ASP A 597 -16.07 -14.08 -6.96
CA ASP A 597 -17.18 -13.17 -6.76
C ASP A 597 -17.75 -12.74 -8.11
N THR A 598 -19.07 -12.82 -8.23
CA THR A 598 -19.81 -12.31 -9.39
C THR A 598 -19.58 -10.79 -9.48
N PRO A 599 -19.31 -10.24 -10.68
CA PRO A 599 -19.07 -8.81 -10.81
C PRO A 599 -20.30 -8.03 -10.29
N PRO A 600 -20.14 -7.04 -9.40
CA PRO A 600 -21.23 -6.18 -8.98
C PRO A 600 -21.70 -5.35 -10.18
N ASP A 601 -23.01 -5.16 -10.24
CA ASP A 601 -23.67 -4.46 -11.33
C ASP A 601 -23.36 -2.97 -11.29
N VAL A 602 -22.67 -2.46 -12.32
CA VAL A 602 -22.79 -1.05 -12.69
C VAL A 602 -24.12 -0.90 -13.39
N PRO A 603 -25.06 -0.06 -12.90
CA PRO A 603 -26.31 0.20 -13.60
C PRO A 603 -26.05 0.54 -15.07
N GLY A 604 -26.50 -0.32 -15.99
CA GLY A 604 -26.33 -0.15 -17.44
C GLY A 604 -25.03 -0.69 -18.06
N CYS A 605 -23.94 -0.83 -17.30
CA CYS A 605 -22.67 -1.41 -17.78
C CYS A 605 -22.48 -2.89 -17.42
N SER A 606 -23.35 -3.46 -16.56
CA SER A 606 -23.48 -4.89 -16.33
C SER A 606 -24.16 -5.61 -17.50
N GLY A 607 -23.72 -6.83 -17.83
CA GLY A 607 -24.34 -7.63 -18.90
C GLY A 607 -24.17 -7.12 -20.34
N ALA A 608 -23.24 -6.18 -20.58
CA ALA A 608 -23.01 -5.56 -21.88
C ALA A 608 -22.63 -6.54 -23.00
N ARG A 609 -23.60 -6.92 -23.84
CA ARG A 609 -23.39 -7.75 -25.03
C ARG A 609 -23.52 -7.00 -26.35
N THR A 610 -23.81 -5.70 -26.32
CA THR A 610 -24.04 -4.90 -27.53
C THR A 610 -22.99 -3.80 -27.68
N ALA A 611 -22.63 -3.49 -28.93
CA ALA A 611 -21.65 -2.46 -29.26
C ALA A 611 -22.03 -1.08 -28.70
N LYS A 612 -23.33 -0.77 -28.55
CA LYS A 612 -23.84 0.46 -27.91
C LYS A 612 -23.47 0.56 -26.44
N THR A 613 -23.68 -0.51 -25.69
CA THR A 613 -23.37 -0.55 -24.26
C THR A 613 -21.86 -0.54 -24.01
N ILE A 614 -21.06 -1.23 -24.83
CA ILE A 614 -19.60 -1.23 -24.68
C ILE A 614 -19.04 0.17 -24.97
N TRP A 615 -19.52 0.81 -26.04
CA TRP A 615 -19.18 2.18 -26.39
C TRP A 615 -19.50 3.16 -25.27
N ALA A 616 -20.72 3.10 -24.70
CA ALA A 616 -21.13 4.04 -23.68
C ALA A 616 -20.27 3.98 -22.42
N CYS A 617 -19.93 2.78 -21.98
CA CYS A 617 -19.04 2.61 -20.85
C CYS A 617 -17.64 3.13 -21.18
N ALA A 618 -17.11 2.85 -22.39
CA ALA A 618 -15.80 3.35 -22.81
C ALA A 618 -15.72 4.88 -22.91
N VAL A 619 -16.80 5.53 -23.35
CA VAL A 619 -16.91 7.00 -23.39
C VAL A 619 -16.87 7.57 -21.97
N LEU A 620 -17.76 7.12 -21.08
CA LEU A 620 -17.82 7.64 -19.70
C LEU A 620 -16.51 7.38 -18.91
N LEU A 621 -15.87 6.24 -19.18
CA LEU A 621 -14.56 5.89 -18.63
C LEU A 621 -13.41 6.74 -19.20
N GLY A 622 -13.43 7.00 -20.51
CA GLY A 622 -12.42 7.80 -21.20
C GLY A 622 -12.52 9.29 -20.90
N LEU A 623 -13.68 9.78 -20.44
CA LEU A 623 -13.93 11.17 -20.06
C LEU A 623 -13.70 11.41 -18.56
N PHE A 624 -12.56 10.94 -18.04
CA PHE A 624 -12.10 11.24 -16.68
C PHE A 624 -12.98 10.64 -15.56
N GLY A 625 -13.62 9.49 -15.83
CA GLY A 625 -14.28 8.64 -14.84
C GLY A 625 -15.66 9.11 -14.37
N HIS A 626 -16.48 9.64 -15.28
CA HIS A 626 -17.83 10.15 -14.98
C HIS A 626 -18.78 9.04 -14.50
N ASP A 627 -19.74 9.40 -13.62
CA ASP A 627 -20.77 8.48 -13.12
C ASP A 627 -21.94 8.28 -14.12
N SER A 628 -22.78 7.29 -13.84
CA SER A 628 -23.75 6.61 -14.72
C SER A 628 -24.96 7.42 -15.22
N ASP A 629 -25.17 8.65 -14.76
CA ASP A 629 -26.39 9.43 -15.06
C ASP A 629 -26.59 9.71 -16.56
N SER A 630 -25.50 9.86 -17.32
CA SER A 630 -25.55 10.09 -18.78
C SER A 630 -25.52 8.79 -19.59
N PHE A 631 -25.52 7.61 -18.95
CA PHE A 631 -25.26 6.34 -19.61
C PHE A 631 -26.26 6.05 -20.75
N VAL A 632 -27.55 6.31 -20.54
CA VAL A 632 -28.60 6.07 -21.55
C VAL A 632 -28.41 6.96 -22.77
N ASP A 633 -28.20 8.26 -22.55
CA ASP A 633 -28.03 9.24 -23.63
C ASP A 633 -26.75 8.99 -24.43
N VAL A 634 -25.68 8.64 -23.73
CA VAL A 634 -24.44 8.19 -24.35
C VAL A 634 -24.74 6.93 -25.18
N ARG A 635 -25.19 5.82 -24.58
CA ARG A 635 -25.51 4.56 -25.28
C ARG A 635 -26.32 4.76 -26.55
N ASP A 636 -27.34 5.60 -26.51
CA ASP A 636 -28.26 5.78 -27.63
C ASP A 636 -27.71 6.72 -28.70
N SER A 637 -26.72 7.55 -28.37
CA SER A 637 -26.01 8.41 -29.33
C SER A 637 -25.06 7.65 -30.27
N ARG A 638 -24.57 6.44 -29.92
CA ARG A 638 -23.47 5.74 -30.64
C ARG A 638 -23.59 5.74 -32.17
N ASN A 639 -24.80 5.52 -32.70
CA ASN A 639 -25.01 5.29 -34.12
C ASN A 639 -25.27 6.59 -34.91
N ASP A 640 -25.32 7.73 -34.24
CA ASP A 640 -25.53 9.04 -34.85
C ASP A 640 -24.32 9.93 -34.56
N PRO A 641 -23.46 10.20 -35.56
CA PRO A 641 -22.25 11.01 -35.37
C PRO A 641 -22.52 12.40 -34.78
N GLY A 642 -23.63 13.03 -35.15
CA GLY A 642 -24.02 14.34 -34.64
C GLY A 642 -24.43 14.28 -33.16
N ARG A 643 -25.22 13.27 -32.79
CA ARG A 643 -25.60 13.05 -31.39
C ARG A 643 -24.41 12.62 -30.54
N ARG A 644 -23.48 11.79 -31.03
CA ARG A 644 -22.24 11.45 -30.31
C ARG A 644 -21.47 12.70 -29.94
N ALA A 645 -21.21 13.56 -30.92
CA ALA A 645 -20.46 14.79 -30.71
C ALA A 645 -21.16 15.71 -29.70
N ALA A 646 -22.47 15.90 -29.82
CA ALA A 646 -23.24 16.73 -28.90
C ALA A 646 -23.26 16.17 -27.47
N THR A 647 -23.47 14.86 -27.30
CA THR A 647 -23.50 14.21 -25.97
C THR A 647 -22.13 14.25 -25.30
N VAL A 648 -21.06 13.94 -26.05
CA VAL A 648 -19.68 14.01 -25.52
C VAL A 648 -19.30 15.45 -25.17
N ASP A 649 -19.63 16.42 -26.02
CA ASP A 649 -19.37 17.84 -25.76
C ASP A 649 -20.08 18.33 -24.50
N ALA A 650 -21.35 17.94 -24.29
CA ALA A 650 -22.09 18.25 -23.08
C ALA A 650 -21.41 17.71 -21.80
N ILE A 651 -20.90 16.47 -21.85
CA ILE A 651 -20.21 15.84 -20.71
C ILE A 651 -18.86 16.52 -20.46
N VAL A 652 -18.05 16.74 -21.50
CA VAL A 652 -16.72 17.36 -21.40
C VAL A 652 -16.78 18.79 -20.87
N ARG A 653 -17.88 19.49 -21.10
CA ARG A 653 -18.13 20.85 -20.60
C ARG A 653 -18.71 20.88 -19.18
N GLY A 654 -19.04 19.74 -18.59
CA GLY A 654 -19.55 19.65 -17.22
C GLY A 654 -18.54 20.09 -16.17
N ASP A 655 -19.02 20.74 -15.10
CA ASP A 655 -18.18 21.29 -14.02
C ASP A 655 -17.38 20.19 -13.27
N GLU A 656 -17.94 19.00 -13.15
CA GLU A 656 -17.28 17.88 -12.49
C GLU A 656 -16.07 17.37 -13.28
N VAL A 657 -16.24 17.11 -14.58
CA VAL A 657 -15.16 16.69 -15.48
C VAL A 657 -14.04 17.73 -15.51
N THR A 658 -14.45 19.00 -15.52
CA THR A 658 -13.54 20.15 -15.50
C THR A 658 -12.69 20.19 -14.23
N ARG A 659 -13.31 20.03 -13.06
CA ARG A 659 -12.60 20.01 -11.77
C ARG A 659 -11.64 18.82 -11.67
N ARG A 660 -12.07 17.63 -12.12
CA ARG A 660 -11.22 16.44 -12.15
C ARG A 660 -9.98 16.65 -13.01
N ARG A 661 -10.16 17.19 -14.21
CA ARG A 661 -9.05 17.45 -15.13
C ARG A 661 -8.08 18.51 -14.60
N LEU A 662 -8.59 19.60 -14.02
CA LEU A 662 -7.75 20.62 -13.38
C LEU A 662 -6.97 20.05 -12.18
N THR A 663 -7.56 19.11 -11.44
CA THR A 663 -6.88 18.40 -10.34
C THR A 663 -5.71 17.56 -10.87
N GLU A 664 -5.90 16.81 -11.96
CA GLU A 664 -4.82 16.03 -12.60
C GLU A 664 -3.66 16.93 -13.04
N VAL A 665 -3.97 18.06 -13.69
CA VAL A 665 -2.95 19.02 -14.15
C VAL A 665 -2.23 19.66 -12.95
N ALA A 666 -2.95 20.06 -11.91
CA ALA A 666 -2.34 20.64 -10.71
C ALA A 666 -1.38 19.67 -10.00
N LEU A 667 -1.77 18.39 -9.90
CA LEU A 667 -0.92 17.33 -9.36
C LEU A 667 0.34 17.13 -10.22
N HIS A 668 0.22 17.24 -11.55
CA HIS A 668 1.37 17.14 -12.44
C HIS A 668 2.33 18.34 -12.31
N LEU A 669 1.80 19.53 -12.07
CA LEU A 669 2.58 20.77 -12.01
C LEU A 669 3.25 21.02 -10.65
N SER A 670 2.62 20.57 -9.56
CA SER A 670 3.02 20.97 -8.20
C SER A 670 3.25 19.82 -7.23
N GLU A 671 3.02 18.59 -7.69
CA GLU A 671 3.10 17.37 -6.88
C GLU A 671 2.20 17.38 -5.64
N ARG A 672 1.26 18.32 -5.55
CA ARG A 672 0.31 18.50 -4.43
C ARG A 672 -1.09 18.76 -4.94
N ARG A 673 -2.08 18.37 -4.13
CA ARG A 673 -3.48 18.74 -4.39
C ARG A 673 -3.70 20.22 -4.07
N PRO A 674 -4.22 21.03 -5.01
CA PRO A 674 -4.58 22.42 -4.73
C PRO A 674 -5.76 22.51 -3.76
N ALA A 675 -5.85 23.62 -3.02
CA ALA A 675 -6.97 23.89 -2.14
C ALA A 675 -8.31 23.90 -2.92
N PRO A 676 -9.42 23.40 -2.33
CA PRO A 676 -10.73 23.35 -3.00
C PRO A 676 -11.19 24.69 -3.60
N ASP A 677 -11.01 25.78 -2.85
CA ASP A 677 -11.42 27.12 -3.29
C ASP A 677 -10.69 27.58 -4.55
N LEU A 678 -9.43 27.16 -4.69
CA LEU A 678 -8.59 27.45 -5.85
C LEU A 678 -8.99 26.60 -7.06
N LEU A 679 -9.32 25.32 -6.84
CA LEU A 679 -9.90 24.45 -7.88
C LEU A 679 -11.21 25.02 -8.40
N ASP A 680 -12.07 25.50 -7.51
CA ASP A 680 -13.34 26.10 -7.88
C ASP A 680 -13.14 27.41 -8.64
N LEU A 681 -12.15 28.23 -8.26
CA LEU A 681 -11.79 29.42 -9.02
C LEU A 681 -11.28 29.08 -10.43
N ALA A 682 -10.40 28.08 -10.55
CA ALA A 682 -9.88 27.62 -11.82
C ALA A 682 -10.99 27.00 -12.70
N ALA A 683 -11.90 26.23 -12.11
CA ALA A 683 -13.05 25.63 -12.79
C ALA A 683 -14.03 26.69 -13.29
N ARG A 684 -14.37 27.70 -12.48
CA ARG A 684 -15.22 28.84 -12.91
C ARG A 684 -14.59 29.63 -14.06
N THR A 685 -13.27 29.86 -14.00
CA THR A 685 -12.52 30.53 -15.08
C THR A 685 -12.59 29.71 -16.37
N THR A 686 -12.56 28.39 -16.24
CA THR A 686 -12.73 27.46 -17.35
C THR A 686 -14.17 27.43 -17.88
N GLY A 687 -15.19 27.58 -17.01
CA GLY A 687 -16.60 27.72 -17.41
C GLY A 687 -16.88 28.98 -18.25
N ALA A 688 -16.05 30.02 -18.06
CA ALA A 688 -16.06 31.24 -18.88
C ALA A 688 -15.04 31.20 -20.07
N GLY A 689 -14.27 30.12 -20.23
CA GLY A 689 -13.11 30.06 -21.13
C GLY A 689 -12.69 28.63 -21.56
N ARG A 690 -11.40 28.39 -21.80
CA ARG A 690 -10.86 27.04 -22.11
C ARG A 690 -10.17 26.42 -20.91
N LEU A 691 -9.92 25.12 -20.97
CA LEU A 691 -9.23 24.39 -19.88
C LEU A 691 -7.88 25.03 -19.56
N GLU A 692 -7.17 25.48 -20.59
CA GLU A 692 -5.89 26.18 -20.50
C GLU A 692 -5.97 27.46 -19.66
N ASP A 693 -7.13 28.13 -19.60
CA ASP A 693 -7.32 29.33 -18.79
C ASP A 693 -7.37 28.99 -17.29
N GLY A 694 -7.96 27.85 -16.93
CA GLY A 694 -7.90 27.30 -15.57
C GLY A 694 -6.47 26.88 -15.18
N ILE A 695 -5.69 26.34 -16.10
CA ILE A 695 -4.28 25.99 -15.87
C ILE A 695 -3.44 27.24 -15.55
N VAL A 696 -3.69 28.37 -16.23
CA VAL A 696 -3.02 29.65 -15.91
C VAL A 696 -3.37 30.10 -14.49
N VAL A 697 -4.62 29.94 -14.04
CA VAL A 697 -5.02 30.27 -12.65
C VAL A 697 -4.29 29.39 -11.64
N LEU A 698 -4.10 28.10 -11.93
CA LEU A 698 -3.34 27.18 -11.10
C LEU A 698 -1.85 27.55 -11.06
N ALA A 699 -1.24 27.85 -12.20
CA ALA A 699 0.17 28.24 -12.29
C ALA A 699 0.48 29.50 -11.46
N ARG A 700 -0.46 30.45 -11.41
CA ARG A 700 -0.37 31.66 -10.57
C ARG A 700 -0.37 31.40 -9.08
N SER A 701 -1.02 30.31 -8.66
CA SER A 701 -1.48 30.16 -7.28
C SER A 701 -0.83 28.98 -6.55
N VAL A 702 -0.38 27.94 -7.25
CA VAL A 702 0.04 26.65 -6.66
C VAL A 702 1.57 26.50 -6.57
N LEU A 703 2.33 27.09 -7.50
CA LEU A 703 3.76 26.78 -7.67
C LEU A 703 4.67 27.37 -6.59
N GLY A 704 4.23 28.35 -5.80
CA GLY A 704 5.04 28.92 -4.71
C GLY A 704 5.01 28.14 -3.38
N SER A 705 4.31 27.00 -3.31
CA SER A 705 3.95 26.35 -2.03
C SER A 705 4.68 25.03 -1.71
N SER A 706 5.50 24.51 -2.62
CA SER A 706 6.33 23.30 -2.41
C SER A 706 7.79 23.69 -2.13
N MET A 707 8.55 22.86 -1.40
CA MET A 707 9.97 23.13 -1.14
C MET A 707 10.85 23.05 -2.39
N GLU A 708 10.45 22.30 -3.42
CA GLU A 708 11.18 22.14 -4.68
C GLU A 708 10.92 23.30 -5.65
N THR A 709 9.70 23.85 -5.65
CA THR A 709 9.29 25.00 -6.49
C THR A 709 9.32 26.34 -5.73
N ALA A 710 9.84 26.35 -4.50
CA ALA A 710 9.99 27.55 -3.66
C ALA A 710 10.90 28.63 -4.28
N THR A 711 11.62 28.30 -5.35
CA THR A 711 12.45 29.24 -6.11
C THR A 711 11.81 29.57 -7.46
N ALA A 712 12.07 30.78 -7.96
CA ALA A 712 11.64 31.17 -9.31
C ALA A 712 12.17 30.19 -10.38
N ALA A 713 13.41 29.72 -10.24
CA ALA A 713 14.01 28.74 -11.15
C ALA A 713 13.27 27.39 -11.13
N GLY A 714 12.99 26.84 -9.95
CA GLY A 714 12.23 25.60 -9.80
C GLY A 714 10.80 25.72 -10.34
N THR A 715 10.16 26.88 -10.18
CA THR A 715 8.85 27.18 -10.78
C THR A 715 8.90 27.19 -12.32
N VAL A 716 9.94 27.79 -12.90
CA VAL A 716 10.12 27.81 -14.37
C VAL A 716 10.35 26.40 -14.91
N GLU A 717 11.22 25.62 -14.26
CA GLU A 717 11.50 24.23 -14.62
C GLU A 717 10.24 23.37 -14.57
N ALA A 718 9.46 23.45 -13.49
CA ALA A 718 8.20 22.72 -13.33
C ALA A 718 7.18 23.05 -14.43
N LEU A 719 7.06 24.32 -14.84
CA LEU A 719 6.15 24.73 -15.91
C LEU A 719 6.60 24.25 -17.28
N TYR A 720 7.89 24.34 -17.60
CA TYR A 720 8.44 23.83 -18.84
C TYR A 720 8.28 22.31 -18.92
N GLN A 721 8.62 21.59 -17.85
CA GLN A 721 8.46 20.15 -17.80
C GLN A 721 6.99 19.73 -17.87
N GLY A 722 6.12 20.35 -17.08
CA GLY A 722 4.72 19.97 -16.94
C GLY A 722 3.86 20.32 -18.15
N LEU A 723 4.13 21.43 -18.84
CA LEU A 723 3.33 21.87 -19.98
C LEU A 723 3.91 21.43 -21.32
N VAL A 724 5.20 21.63 -21.57
CA VAL A 724 5.80 21.37 -22.90
C VAL A 724 6.67 20.13 -22.96
N GLY A 725 7.14 19.63 -21.82
CA GLY A 725 7.73 18.29 -21.74
C GLY A 725 9.24 18.21 -21.76
N ARG A 726 9.93 19.32 -21.54
CA ARG A 726 11.39 19.41 -21.53
C ARG A 726 11.84 20.47 -20.56
N GLU A 727 13.14 20.53 -20.33
CA GLU A 727 13.79 21.65 -19.65
C GLU A 727 13.77 22.94 -20.50
N PRO A 728 13.74 24.13 -19.87
CA PRO A 728 14.05 25.36 -20.55
C PRO A 728 15.53 25.37 -20.97
N ASP A 729 15.80 25.89 -22.17
CA ASP A 729 17.16 26.24 -22.58
C ASP A 729 17.71 27.40 -21.72
N ASP A 730 19.02 27.62 -21.74
CA ASP A 730 19.69 28.59 -20.88
C ASP A 730 19.11 30.01 -21.02
N GLY A 731 18.74 30.41 -22.25
CA GLY A 731 18.16 31.71 -22.53
C GLY A 731 16.73 31.85 -21.97
N GLY A 732 15.89 30.84 -22.20
CA GLY A 732 14.54 30.76 -21.66
C GLY A 732 14.53 30.71 -20.13
N ARG A 733 15.43 29.92 -19.53
CA ARG A 733 15.59 29.80 -18.07
C ARG A 733 15.93 31.14 -17.46
N ALA A 734 16.94 31.83 -17.98
CA ALA A 734 17.33 33.15 -17.49
C ALA A 734 16.21 34.18 -17.64
N TYR A 735 15.59 34.24 -18.83
CA TYR A 735 14.53 35.21 -19.15
C TYR A 735 13.29 35.07 -18.24
N TRP A 736 12.84 33.84 -18.01
CA TRP A 736 11.64 33.58 -17.23
C TRP A 736 11.90 33.58 -15.72
N THR A 737 13.06 33.11 -15.28
CA THR A 737 13.42 33.14 -13.85
C THR A 737 13.44 34.57 -13.35
N SER A 738 14.07 35.51 -14.08
CA SER A 738 14.07 36.95 -13.73
C SER A 738 12.66 37.50 -13.55
N ARG A 739 11.74 37.18 -14.47
CA ARG A 739 10.37 37.70 -14.43
C ARG A 739 9.52 37.11 -13.32
N VAL A 740 9.66 35.81 -13.07
CA VAL A 740 8.95 35.13 -11.98
C VAL A 740 9.47 35.64 -10.65
N ASP A 741 10.78 35.88 -10.52
CA ASP A 741 11.41 36.43 -9.32
C ASP A 741 10.98 37.88 -9.06
N GLU A 742 10.95 38.71 -10.10
CA GLU A 742 10.55 40.13 -10.01
C GLU A 742 9.06 40.32 -9.66
N THR A 743 8.18 39.48 -10.20
CA THR A 743 6.72 39.69 -10.12
C THR A 743 6.02 38.75 -9.13
N GLY A 744 6.66 37.65 -8.76
CA GLY A 744 6.01 36.54 -8.06
C GLY A 744 4.92 35.84 -8.88
N ASP A 745 4.75 36.16 -10.17
CA ASP A 745 3.67 35.67 -11.03
C ASP A 745 4.21 34.78 -12.16
N ALA A 746 3.91 33.48 -12.08
CA ALA A 746 4.24 32.50 -13.12
C ALA A 746 3.18 32.37 -14.23
N GLY A 747 2.06 33.08 -14.11
CA GLY A 747 0.95 33.09 -15.08
C GLY A 747 1.36 33.51 -16.50
N PRO A 748 2.18 34.56 -16.70
CA PRO A 748 2.69 34.93 -18.02
C PRO A 748 3.50 33.82 -18.70
N LEU A 749 4.34 33.10 -17.94
CA LEU A 749 5.09 31.94 -18.44
C LEU A 749 4.14 30.81 -18.85
N ALA A 750 3.22 30.41 -17.96
CA ALA A 750 2.25 29.36 -18.26
C ALA A 750 1.44 29.71 -19.52
N LYS A 751 0.98 30.97 -19.64
CA LYS A 751 0.26 31.45 -20.81
C LYS A 751 1.10 31.38 -22.10
N ALA A 752 2.39 31.73 -22.03
CA ALA A 752 3.30 31.65 -23.18
C ALA A 752 3.54 30.19 -23.61
N LEU A 753 3.76 29.28 -22.66
CA LEU A 753 3.93 27.85 -22.94
C LEU A 753 2.65 27.23 -23.51
N LEU A 754 1.48 27.49 -22.92
CA LEU A 754 0.18 27.00 -23.41
C LEU A 754 -0.19 27.53 -24.81
N ALA A 755 0.36 28.68 -25.21
CA ALA A 755 0.17 29.23 -26.56
C ALA A 755 1.20 28.69 -27.57
N SER A 756 2.18 27.89 -27.15
CA SER A 756 3.26 27.41 -28.02
C SER A 756 2.82 26.25 -28.92
N SER A 757 3.45 26.13 -30.09
CA SER A 757 3.30 24.97 -30.96
C SER A 757 3.80 23.69 -30.32
N GLU A 758 4.75 23.80 -29.38
CA GLU A 758 5.31 22.69 -28.63
C GLU A 758 4.27 22.06 -27.70
N TYR A 759 3.61 22.87 -26.87
CA TYR A 759 2.48 22.43 -26.03
C TYR A 759 1.39 21.80 -26.90
N ALA A 760 0.98 22.50 -27.96
CA ALA A 760 -0.08 22.03 -28.84
C ALA A 760 0.27 20.68 -29.51
N THR A 761 1.52 20.49 -29.92
CA THR A 761 1.98 19.23 -30.53
C THR A 761 1.94 18.10 -29.53
N ARG A 762 2.46 18.33 -28.32
CA ARG A 762 2.47 17.34 -27.25
C ARG A 762 1.04 16.95 -26.84
N LEU A 763 0.20 17.93 -26.57
CA LEU A 763 -1.20 17.74 -26.19
C LEU A 763 -1.92 16.86 -27.22
N VAL A 764 -1.80 17.21 -28.50
CA VAL A 764 -2.44 16.47 -29.60
C VAL A 764 -1.91 15.04 -29.68
N ASP A 765 -0.59 14.85 -29.60
CA ASP A 765 0.01 13.51 -29.64
C ASP A 765 -0.43 12.64 -28.47
N ASP A 766 -0.46 13.20 -27.26
CA ASP A 766 -0.84 12.48 -26.05
C ASP A 766 -2.33 12.09 -26.11
N LEU A 767 -3.22 12.99 -26.53
CA LEU A 767 -4.65 12.71 -26.67
C LEU A 767 -4.93 11.66 -27.76
N TYR A 768 -4.25 11.72 -28.91
CA TYR A 768 -4.40 10.69 -29.96
C TYR A 768 -3.91 9.33 -29.49
N ARG A 769 -2.76 9.27 -28.78
CA ARG A 769 -2.27 8.01 -28.17
C ARG A 769 -3.23 7.49 -27.12
N GLN A 770 -3.82 8.39 -26.34
CA GLN A 770 -4.74 8.10 -25.25
C GLN A 770 -6.07 7.52 -25.75
N TYR A 771 -6.70 8.15 -26.72
CA TYR A 771 -8.05 7.78 -27.17
C TYR A 771 -8.07 6.83 -28.37
N LEU A 772 -7.12 6.98 -29.30
CA LEU A 772 -7.11 6.20 -30.55
C LEU A 772 -5.93 5.23 -30.66
N GLN A 773 -5.09 5.13 -29.62
CA GLN A 773 -3.92 4.22 -29.57
C GLN A 773 -2.88 4.41 -30.68
N ARG A 774 -2.87 5.56 -31.35
CA ARG A 774 -1.90 5.90 -32.40
C ARG A 774 -1.53 7.37 -32.35
N LEU A 775 -0.51 7.74 -33.11
CA LEU A 775 -0.21 9.15 -33.37
C LEU A 775 -1.16 9.74 -34.44
N PRO A 776 -1.41 11.06 -34.42
CA PRO A 776 -2.08 11.73 -35.53
C PRO A 776 -1.14 11.76 -36.74
N ASN A 777 -1.72 11.64 -37.93
CA ASN A 777 -0.96 11.86 -39.16
C ASN A 777 -0.47 13.32 -39.23
N PRO A 778 0.57 13.63 -40.03
CA PRO A 778 1.20 14.95 -40.02
C PRO A 778 0.25 16.11 -40.36
N SER A 779 -0.71 15.93 -41.28
CA SER A 779 -1.63 16.99 -41.70
C SER A 779 -2.67 17.31 -40.62
N ILE A 780 -3.26 16.28 -40.00
CA ILE A 780 -4.18 16.41 -38.87
C ILE A 780 -3.49 17.07 -37.68
N ARG A 781 -2.27 16.62 -37.37
CA ARG A 781 -1.46 17.21 -36.30
C ARG A 781 -1.21 18.70 -36.55
N ALA A 782 -0.76 19.05 -37.76
CA ALA A 782 -0.51 20.43 -38.12
C ALA A 782 -1.77 21.30 -38.04
N ASP A 783 -2.95 20.75 -38.38
CA ASP A 783 -4.21 21.47 -38.25
C ASP A 783 -4.61 21.73 -36.79
N TRP A 784 -4.56 20.70 -35.93
CA TRP A 784 -4.84 20.89 -34.51
C TRP A 784 -3.86 21.86 -33.85
N VAL A 785 -2.56 21.73 -34.14
CA VAL A 785 -1.53 22.64 -33.64
C VAL A 785 -1.83 24.08 -34.04
N ARG A 786 -2.18 24.33 -35.31
CA ARG A 786 -2.59 25.67 -35.76
C ARG A 786 -3.81 26.19 -34.99
N ARG A 787 -4.85 25.38 -34.79
CA ARG A 787 -6.06 25.82 -34.09
C ARG A 787 -5.82 26.10 -32.60
N ILE A 788 -5.01 25.28 -31.94
CA ILE A 788 -4.67 25.45 -30.51
C ILE A 788 -3.81 26.70 -30.32
N THR A 789 -2.76 26.86 -31.13
CA THR A 789 -1.90 28.05 -31.10
C THR A 789 -2.65 29.34 -31.46
N ALA A 790 -3.53 29.28 -32.45
CA ALA A 790 -4.43 30.39 -32.82
C ALA A 790 -5.55 30.63 -31.80
N ARG A 791 -5.63 29.81 -30.74
CA ARG A 791 -6.67 29.90 -29.73
C ARG A 791 -8.08 29.81 -30.35
N SER A 792 -8.27 29.00 -31.39
CA SER A 792 -9.59 28.67 -31.96
C SER A 792 -10.08 27.28 -31.56
N ALA A 793 -9.21 26.47 -30.93
CA ALA A 793 -9.55 25.21 -30.26
C ALA A 793 -8.69 25.04 -28.99
N GLY A 794 -9.07 24.12 -28.11
CA GLY A 794 -8.29 23.68 -26.95
C GLY A 794 -8.38 22.17 -26.73
N GLU A 795 -7.84 21.70 -25.61
CA GLU A 795 -7.86 20.27 -25.23
C GLU A 795 -9.24 19.63 -25.37
N ARG A 796 -10.29 20.30 -24.86
CA ARG A 796 -11.67 19.80 -24.90
C ARG A 796 -12.15 19.50 -26.32
N ASP A 797 -11.84 20.37 -27.27
CA ASP A 797 -12.28 20.21 -28.66
C ASP A 797 -11.60 18.99 -29.32
N VAL A 798 -10.33 18.75 -28.97
CA VAL A 798 -9.60 17.55 -29.40
C VAL A 798 -10.23 16.30 -28.78
N VAL A 799 -10.51 16.29 -27.47
CA VAL A 799 -11.16 15.16 -26.79
C VAL A 799 -12.53 14.84 -27.41
N VAL A 800 -13.37 15.86 -27.61
CA VAL A 800 -14.69 15.70 -28.27
C VAL A 800 -14.51 15.10 -29.67
N HIS A 801 -13.58 15.63 -30.46
CA HIS A 801 -13.29 15.08 -31.79
C HIS A 801 -12.88 13.62 -31.76
N LEU A 802 -12.00 13.23 -30.84
CA LEU A 802 -11.48 11.86 -30.73
C LEU A 802 -12.55 10.90 -30.23
N VAL A 803 -13.20 11.20 -29.11
CA VAL A 803 -14.16 10.31 -28.44
C VAL A 803 -15.46 10.16 -29.25
N ALA A 804 -15.88 11.20 -29.98
CA ALA A 804 -17.04 11.13 -30.87
C ALA A 804 -16.73 10.53 -32.25
N SER A 805 -15.47 10.22 -32.55
CA SER A 805 -15.06 9.70 -33.86
C SER A 805 -15.57 8.28 -34.11
N GLU A 806 -15.75 7.95 -35.39
CA GLU A 806 -16.05 6.57 -35.79
C GLU A 806 -14.90 5.63 -35.45
N GLU A 807 -13.67 6.12 -35.54
CA GLU A 807 -12.48 5.35 -35.21
C GLU A 807 -12.48 4.91 -33.73
N PHE A 808 -12.81 5.82 -32.81
CA PHE A 808 -13.00 5.48 -31.41
C PHE A 808 -14.15 4.48 -31.22
N ALA A 809 -15.27 4.68 -31.92
CA ALA A 809 -16.42 3.79 -31.81
C ALA A 809 -16.16 2.35 -32.28
N VAL A 810 -15.34 2.19 -33.33
CA VAL A 810 -14.86 0.90 -33.83
C VAL A 810 -13.84 0.30 -32.87
N LEU A 811 -12.88 1.09 -32.38
CA LEU A 811 -11.83 0.63 -31.47
C LEU A 811 -12.40 -0.01 -30.19
N VAL A 812 -13.47 0.56 -29.63
CA VAL A 812 -14.05 0.13 -28.35
C VAL A 812 -15.18 -0.89 -28.50
N GLY A 813 -15.81 -1.01 -29.66
CA GLY A 813 -17.06 -1.76 -29.85
C GLY A 813 -17.04 -2.78 -31.00
N GLY A 814 -15.85 -3.22 -31.42
CA GLY A 814 -15.62 -4.23 -32.46
C GLY A 814 -16.01 -5.64 -32.05
#